data_AF-A0A945ZL23-F1
#
_entry.id   AF-A0A945ZL23-F1
#
_cell.length_a   1.000
_cell.length_b   1.000
_cell.length_c   1.000
_cell.angle_alpha   90.00
_cell.angle_beta   90.00
_cell.angle_gamma   90.00
#
_symmetry.space_group_name_H-M   'P 1'
#
loop_
_entity.id
_entity.type
_entity.pdbx_description
1 polymer ?
#
loop_
_entity_poly.entity_id
_entity_poly.type
_entity_poly.pdbx_seq_one_letter_code
_entity_poly.pdbx_strand_id
1 'polypeptide(L)'
;MIQKQRDYRLTLIMTLALSLWYCEKPEEETVANSESLNTLSDLTIGSGTTGAVSEYFYNFDNDLDAEFYLFSQSKFSYSYDKYLTTLSEEPPKMTLKSFPDYLVAITPNSSELLARYPIDSLSVQDIRTDSVTLTSTQFKNVESIEWDLDAEPSFQRYKPNNSDWQQADTTITYIDTVEISAYYAVIDTPLIEAGIMFVDSSEWRDTSYAFVNETPLSFSNAFVFIKKQISADSLFYRVNTDCNDNNAWDVGETQNYDYNNDGDLTDVVLEYEDKNNNGQYDTSADSVIFDYNNDGEIGLAFEFTDRGNSLWDPEEAYYDVDSDGAYTLSEPYQDRNCNDVWDGAEDYTDANANGIYDEGEVFVDRGNGLYDVLEVFTWVHADEDSTKGLFEVDEVPNNLIVDWANFDSPDVKMEINLNDDITDRHGNIFSNLIEEVSFTDVKQAQVDDIDSLVTLYTHDVVANIADGVNPEDYYIAKSEWTREMPGTGEIVRGYRYHLYREDGDIIELVYPGYFLMPGYYYNENQVANGFWHKTELEEEILLYTYNGELRDGERVEWTDTDTTGIAIYTIEKSYQVDNYSSGISVAAGIGNRGWVQNDSIFCVRDSSYFGSTGEFEISDCPGLDTTYYDCFRITSEITTTMLGSGVEFGQRVITYLVKGQGVVKEEVYIRWTEHPYFTDGYEGLIDENGQVWIGLSRIELSAFNEGSSGGLFRQLTRPVEMIDMDRFDAVPDFNFDPFKPAKSAGIQTIELNY
;
A
#
# COMPACT_ATOMS: atom_id res chain seq x y z
N MET A 1 26.51 -60.77 58.38
CA MET A 1 26.78 -60.89 56.92
C MET A 1 27.11 -59.49 56.44
N ILE A 2 28.38 -59.06 56.40
CA ILE A 2 29.44 -59.34 55.41
C ILE A 2 29.11 -58.81 54.00
N GLN A 3 29.81 -57.70 53.65
CA GLN A 3 30.37 -57.29 52.34
C GLN A 3 29.41 -57.00 51.16
N LYS A 4 29.66 -56.04 50.25
CA LYS A 4 30.93 -55.57 49.67
C LYS A 4 30.73 -54.25 48.88
N GLN A 5 31.70 -53.35 48.91
CA GLN A 5 31.90 -52.25 47.95
C GLN A 5 32.42 -52.77 46.59
N ARG A 6 32.18 -52.04 45.48
CA ARG A 6 33.20 -51.35 44.65
C ARG A 6 32.75 -51.00 43.21
N ASP A 7 32.90 -49.71 42.89
CA ASP A 7 33.74 -49.14 41.80
C ASP A 7 33.33 -49.05 40.30
N TYR A 8 33.44 -47.78 39.84
CA TYR A 8 34.10 -47.20 38.65
C TYR A 8 33.45 -47.12 37.25
N ARG A 9 33.27 -45.84 36.87
CA ARG A 9 33.26 -45.11 35.58
C ARG A 9 33.71 -45.81 34.28
N LEU A 10 33.01 -45.53 33.19
CA LEU A 10 33.59 -45.17 31.88
C LEU A 10 32.67 -44.21 31.10
N THR A 11 33.26 -43.46 30.19
CA THR A 11 32.84 -42.16 29.64
C THR A 11 32.52 -42.24 28.14
N LEU A 12 31.67 -41.30 27.68
CA LEU A 12 31.63 -40.62 26.36
C LEU A 12 31.09 -41.37 25.12
N ILE A 13 30.05 -40.81 24.46
CA ILE A 13 30.10 -40.26 23.09
C ILE A 13 28.88 -39.32 22.89
N MET A 14 29.15 -38.25 22.16
CA MET A 14 28.41 -37.01 21.90
C MET A 14 27.50 -37.15 20.67
N THR A 15 26.29 -36.59 20.69
CA THR A 15 25.63 -36.00 19.50
C THR A 15 24.57 -34.97 19.87
N LEU A 16 24.59 -33.90 19.09
CA LEU A 16 23.97 -32.57 19.16
C LEU A 16 22.54 -32.58 18.59
N ALA A 17 21.61 -31.74 19.10
CA ALA A 17 20.70 -30.89 18.29
C ALA A 17 19.57 -30.21 19.11
N LEU A 18 19.63 -28.87 19.10
CA LEU A 18 18.56 -27.86 19.02
C LEU A 18 17.40 -27.84 20.04
N SER A 19 17.50 -26.89 20.98
CA SER A 19 16.38 -26.36 21.77
C SER A 19 15.88 -25.04 21.18
N LEU A 20 14.63 -25.01 20.73
CA LEU A 20 13.86 -23.78 20.54
C LEU A 20 13.28 -23.38 21.91
N TRP A 21 13.70 -22.23 22.44
CA TRP A 21 13.08 -21.60 23.60
C TRP A 21 12.00 -20.65 23.11
N TYR A 22 10.74 -20.97 23.41
CA TYR A 22 9.66 -19.99 23.47
C TYR A 22 9.90 -19.10 24.70
N CYS A 23 9.99 -17.79 24.50
CA CYS A 23 10.06 -16.82 25.58
C CYS A 23 8.62 -16.48 26.02
N GLU A 24 8.31 -16.83 27.26
CA GLU A 24 7.08 -16.52 27.99
C GLU A 24 7.03 -15.01 28.27
N LYS A 25 5.92 -14.35 27.89
CA LYS A 25 5.69 -12.92 28.11
C LYS A 25 5.61 -12.68 29.63
N PRO A 26 6.35 -11.71 30.22
CA PRO A 26 6.26 -11.45 31.64
C PRO A 26 4.89 -10.86 31.99
N GLU A 27 4.36 -11.29 33.14
CA GLU A 27 3.08 -10.86 33.72
C GLU A 27 3.04 -9.33 33.90
N GLU A 28 1.90 -8.73 33.54
CA GLU A 28 1.56 -7.33 33.79
C GLU A 28 1.55 -7.07 35.30
N GLU A 29 2.51 -6.28 35.79
CA GLU A 29 2.32 -5.56 37.05
C GLU A 29 1.18 -4.58 36.85
N THR A 30 0.06 -4.81 37.53
CA THR A 30 -1.05 -3.87 37.62
C THR A 30 -0.55 -2.60 38.28
N VAL A 31 -0.19 -1.60 37.45
CA VAL A 31 -0.02 -0.22 37.88
C VAL A 31 -1.37 0.22 38.48
N ALA A 32 -1.35 0.63 39.75
CA ALA A 32 -2.51 1.20 40.38
C ALA A 32 -2.95 2.44 39.59
N ASN A 33 -4.16 2.43 39.04
CA ASN A 33 -4.83 3.62 38.53
C ASN A 33 -4.82 4.68 39.64
N SER A 34 -4.06 5.76 39.48
CA SER A 34 -4.40 7.02 40.14
C SER A 34 -5.72 7.47 39.54
N GLU A 35 -6.79 7.51 40.33
CA GLU A 35 -8.05 8.13 39.89
C GLU A 35 -7.74 9.60 39.52
N SER A 36 -8.07 10.00 38.30
CA SER A 36 -7.95 11.37 37.81
C SER A 36 -8.73 12.31 38.73
N LEU A 37 -8.07 13.35 39.28
CA LEU A 37 -8.71 14.29 40.20
C LEU A 37 -9.70 15.20 39.44
N ASN A 38 -10.98 15.18 39.80
CA ASN A 38 -11.98 16.08 39.22
C ASN A 38 -12.91 16.63 40.30
N THR A 39 -12.89 17.95 40.51
CA THR A 39 -13.69 18.64 41.53
C THR A 39 -14.95 19.34 40.98
N LEU A 40 -15.24 19.24 39.67
CA LEU A 40 -16.39 19.91 39.07
C LEU A 40 -17.72 19.41 39.63
N SER A 41 -17.79 18.17 40.12
CA SER A 41 -18.98 17.64 40.78
C SER A 41 -19.12 18.06 42.25
N ASP A 42 -18.09 18.64 42.85
CA ASP A 42 -18.10 18.98 44.28
C ASP A 42 -18.87 20.27 44.52
N LEU A 43 -19.72 20.28 45.56
CA LEU A 43 -20.54 21.44 45.89
C LEU A 43 -19.76 22.57 46.58
N THR A 44 -18.62 22.27 47.21
CA THR A 44 -17.81 23.24 47.98
C THR A 44 -16.33 22.91 47.87
N ILE A 45 -15.54 23.87 47.39
CA ILE A 45 -14.09 23.72 47.18
C ILE A 45 -13.35 25.02 47.52
N GLY A 46 -12.03 24.89 47.78
CA GLY A 46 -11.12 26.00 48.10
C GLY A 46 -11.60 26.92 49.22
N SER A 47 -11.38 28.22 49.06
CA SER A 47 -11.84 29.26 50.01
C SER A 47 -13.33 29.60 49.90
N GLY A 48 -14.04 29.02 48.92
CA GLY A 48 -15.42 29.39 48.58
C GLY A 48 -15.56 30.68 47.78
N THR A 49 -14.46 31.24 47.27
CA THR A 49 -14.49 32.39 46.35
C THR A 49 -14.93 31.90 44.96
N THR A 50 -15.96 32.52 44.39
CA THR A 50 -16.43 32.25 43.03
C THR A 50 -16.63 33.53 42.22
N GLY A 51 -16.60 33.44 40.90
CA GLY A 51 -16.87 34.54 39.98
C GLY A 51 -17.35 34.04 38.62
N ALA A 52 -18.34 34.70 38.03
CA ALA A 52 -18.89 34.31 36.73
C ALA A 52 -17.85 34.48 35.61
N VAL A 53 -17.62 33.46 34.78
CA VAL A 53 -16.58 33.48 33.75
C VAL A 53 -16.75 34.66 32.78
N SER A 54 -17.98 35.03 32.45
CA SER A 54 -18.32 36.18 31.60
C SER A 54 -17.96 37.54 32.20
N GLU A 55 -17.69 37.63 33.50
CA GLU A 55 -17.16 38.85 34.14
C GLU A 55 -15.62 38.88 34.14
N TYR A 56 -14.94 37.75 33.94
CA TYR A 56 -13.47 37.62 34.05
C TYR A 56 -12.80 37.31 32.70
N PHE A 57 -13.52 36.77 31.73
CA PHE A 57 -13.07 36.55 30.35
C PHE A 57 -13.73 37.58 29.41
N TYR A 58 -13.30 37.60 28.15
CA TYR A 58 -13.78 38.60 27.18
C TYR A 58 -15.22 38.35 26.75
N ASN A 59 -15.99 39.43 26.61
CA ASN A 59 -17.29 39.39 25.95
C ASN A 59 -17.12 39.65 24.45
N PHE A 60 -17.29 38.61 23.64
CA PHE A 60 -17.08 38.68 22.21
C PHE A 60 -18.28 39.24 21.41
N ASP A 61 -19.42 39.51 22.05
CA ASP A 61 -20.50 40.31 21.46
C ASP A 61 -20.07 41.77 21.24
N ASN A 62 -19.07 42.22 21.98
CA ASN A 62 -18.51 43.56 21.88
C ASN A 62 -17.32 43.61 20.91
N ASP A 63 -17.04 44.81 20.40
CA ASP A 63 -15.81 45.06 19.65
C ASP A 63 -14.65 45.11 20.67
N LEU A 64 -13.90 44.02 20.74
CA LEU A 64 -12.75 43.83 21.61
C LEU A 64 -11.50 44.37 20.91
N ASP A 65 -10.71 45.20 21.61
CA ASP A 65 -9.36 45.58 21.21
C ASP A 65 -8.46 45.61 22.45
N ALA A 66 -7.77 44.49 22.69
CA ALA A 66 -6.83 44.33 23.80
C ALA A 66 -5.39 44.35 23.26
N GLU A 67 -4.51 45.10 23.92
CA GLU A 67 -3.09 45.21 23.58
C GLU A 67 -2.22 44.77 24.75
N PHE A 68 -1.23 43.94 24.46
CA PHE A 68 -0.31 43.35 25.43
C PHE A 68 1.14 43.63 25.07
N TYR A 69 1.96 43.86 26.07
CA TYR A 69 3.42 43.78 25.96
C TYR A 69 3.86 42.32 25.89
N LEU A 70 4.61 41.95 24.86
CA LEU A 70 5.12 40.61 24.58
C LEU A 70 6.59 40.50 24.99
N PHE A 71 6.88 39.56 25.88
CA PHE A 71 8.22 39.20 26.32
C PHE A 71 8.61 37.85 25.71
N SER A 72 9.64 37.86 24.87
CA SER A 72 10.19 36.65 24.25
C SER A 72 10.97 35.79 25.24
N GLN A 73 11.29 34.55 24.85
CA GLN A 73 12.03 33.59 25.67
C GLN A 73 13.30 34.18 26.33
N SER A 74 14.13 34.92 25.58
CA SER A 74 15.38 35.51 26.10
C SER A 74 15.16 36.63 27.12
N LYS A 75 13.97 37.23 27.12
CA LYS A 75 13.58 38.37 27.97
C LYS A 75 12.40 38.01 28.87
N PHE A 76 12.07 36.71 28.99
CA PHE A 76 10.91 36.20 29.72
C PHE A 76 10.90 36.64 31.18
N SER A 77 12.07 36.73 31.82
CA SER A 77 12.22 37.14 33.22
C SER A 77 12.32 38.65 33.46
N TYR A 78 12.29 39.47 32.39
CA TYR A 78 12.44 40.92 32.53
C TYR A 78 11.15 41.51 33.05
N SER A 79 11.17 42.43 34.02
CA SER A 79 10.01 43.29 34.25
C SER A 79 9.94 44.37 33.16
N TYR A 80 8.79 45.02 33.01
CA TYR A 80 8.64 46.18 32.13
C TYR A 80 9.72 47.26 32.41
N ASP A 81 9.97 47.61 33.67
CA ASP A 81 11.04 48.55 34.04
C ASP A 81 12.45 48.07 33.66
N LYS A 82 12.73 46.77 33.86
CA LYS A 82 14.03 46.20 33.49
C LYS A 82 14.20 46.24 31.97
N TYR A 83 13.13 46.01 31.21
CA TYR A 83 13.13 46.11 29.76
C TYR A 83 13.46 47.54 29.31
N LEU A 84 12.73 48.53 29.81
CA LEU A 84 12.96 49.95 29.54
C LEU A 84 14.38 50.40 29.90
N THR A 85 14.85 50.08 31.11
CA THR A 85 16.16 50.53 31.57
C THR A 85 17.33 49.87 30.84
N THR A 86 17.14 48.66 30.31
CA THR A 86 18.19 47.91 29.61
C THR A 86 18.23 48.23 28.12
N LEU A 87 17.07 48.35 27.48
CA LEU A 87 16.94 48.50 26.03
C LEU A 87 16.55 49.91 25.59
N SER A 88 16.13 50.78 26.52
CA SER A 88 15.65 52.14 26.25
C SER A 88 14.42 52.21 25.32
N GLU A 89 13.67 51.12 25.21
CA GLU A 89 12.49 50.96 24.37
C GLU A 89 11.43 50.11 25.10
N GLU A 90 10.15 50.26 24.74
CA GLU A 90 9.07 49.39 25.28
C GLU A 90 9.16 47.97 24.69
N PRO A 91 8.62 46.95 25.39
CA PRO A 91 8.48 45.62 24.80
C PRO A 91 7.61 45.67 23.53
N PRO A 92 7.86 44.77 22.55
CA PRO A 92 6.96 44.56 21.41
C PRO A 92 5.53 44.30 21.86
N LYS A 93 4.57 44.53 20.98
CA LYS A 93 3.15 44.41 21.30
C LYS A 93 2.49 43.22 20.59
N MET A 94 1.48 42.67 21.24
CA MET A 94 0.52 41.73 20.68
C MET A 94 -0.89 42.32 20.85
N THR A 95 -1.72 42.27 19.82
CA THR A 95 -3.12 42.73 19.87
C THR A 95 -4.07 41.56 19.71
N LEU A 96 -5.18 41.55 20.45
CA LEU A 96 -6.30 40.63 20.30
C LEU A 96 -7.56 41.43 19.93
N LYS A 97 -8.15 41.13 18.77
CA LYS A 97 -9.36 41.82 18.26
C LYS A 97 -10.49 40.85 17.96
N SER A 98 -11.74 41.21 18.26
CA SER A 98 -12.93 40.42 17.88
C SER A 98 -13.59 40.92 16.60
N PHE A 99 -14.28 40.01 15.90
CA PHE A 99 -14.95 40.26 14.63
C PHE A 99 -16.36 39.62 14.62
N PRO A 100 -17.31 40.14 15.43
CA PRO A 100 -18.63 39.51 15.63
C PRO A 100 -19.55 39.56 14.39
N ASP A 101 -19.23 40.35 13.37
CA ASP A 101 -20.09 40.56 12.19
C ASP A 101 -19.93 39.48 11.08
N TYR A 102 -19.09 38.44 11.26
CA TYR A 102 -18.57 37.59 10.16
C TYR A 102 -19.03 36.11 10.12
N LEU A 103 -20.02 35.69 10.91
CA LEU A 103 -20.48 34.29 10.94
C LEU A 103 -21.99 34.14 10.72
N VAL A 104 -22.42 33.30 9.76
CA VAL A 104 -23.84 32.94 9.55
C VAL A 104 -24.00 31.43 9.37
N ALA A 105 -25.13 30.89 9.84
CA ALA A 105 -25.45 29.47 9.81
C ALA A 105 -25.93 28.94 8.45
N ILE A 106 -25.39 27.78 8.04
CA ILE A 106 -25.97 26.90 7.01
C ILE A 106 -26.54 25.67 7.73
N THR A 107 -27.83 25.36 7.51
CA THR A 107 -28.54 24.28 8.23
C THR A 107 -29.07 23.23 7.25
N PRO A 108 -29.51 22.03 7.70
CA PRO A 108 -30.17 21.04 6.83
C PRO A 108 -31.43 21.55 6.12
N ASN A 109 -32.01 22.67 6.58
CA ASN A 109 -33.14 23.33 5.91
C ASN A 109 -32.72 24.24 4.75
N SER A 110 -31.42 24.45 4.52
CA SER A 110 -30.84 25.22 3.42
C SER A 110 -30.89 24.46 2.07
N SER A 111 -31.99 23.76 1.81
CA SER A 111 -32.23 23.00 0.56
C SER A 111 -32.17 23.83 -0.71
N GLU A 112 -32.27 25.16 -0.59
CA GLU A 112 -32.04 26.11 -1.67
C GLU A 112 -30.61 26.09 -2.22
N LEU A 113 -29.62 25.68 -1.41
CA LEU A 113 -28.21 25.56 -1.80
C LEU A 113 -27.93 24.30 -2.65
N LEU A 114 -28.83 23.31 -2.61
CA LEU A 114 -28.79 22.11 -3.47
C LEU A 114 -29.45 22.32 -4.84
N ALA A 115 -30.05 23.48 -5.09
CA ALA A 115 -30.71 23.74 -6.36
C ALA A 115 -29.69 23.69 -7.51
N ARG A 116 -29.90 22.74 -8.43
CA ARG A 116 -29.07 22.59 -9.64
C ARG A 116 -29.58 23.51 -10.73
N TYR A 117 -28.69 24.30 -11.29
CA TYR A 117 -28.97 25.21 -12.39
C TYR A 117 -28.20 24.77 -13.63
N PRO A 118 -28.84 24.67 -14.81
CA PRO A 118 -28.16 24.25 -16.03
C PRO A 118 -27.18 25.32 -16.51
N ILE A 119 -26.04 24.88 -17.04
CA ILE A 119 -25.07 25.72 -17.73
C ILE A 119 -25.20 25.47 -19.23
N ASP A 120 -26.05 26.27 -19.89
CA ASP A 120 -26.35 26.11 -21.31
C ASP A 120 -25.11 26.23 -22.21
N SER A 121 -24.09 26.98 -21.80
CA SER A 121 -22.85 27.16 -22.59
C SER A 121 -21.93 25.94 -22.61
N LEU A 122 -22.09 25.01 -21.66
CA LEU A 122 -21.28 23.79 -21.53
C LEU A 122 -22.10 22.53 -21.85
N SER A 123 -23.42 22.66 -22.00
CA SER A 123 -24.31 21.56 -22.37
C SER A 123 -24.37 21.44 -23.89
N VAL A 124 -23.74 20.41 -24.46
CA VAL A 124 -23.60 20.22 -25.90
C VAL A 124 -23.73 18.74 -26.27
N GLN A 125 -24.18 18.48 -27.49
CA GLN A 125 -24.04 17.16 -28.09
C GLN A 125 -22.65 17.05 -28.72
N ASP A 126 -21.83 16.11 -28.25
CA ASP A 126 -20.48 15.89 -28.74
C ASP A 126 -20.41 14.59 -29.57
N ILE A 127 -19.57 14.59 -30.60
CA ILE A 127 -19.33 13.43 -31.46
C ILE A 127 -17.87 13.02 -31.28
N ARG A 128 -17.65 11.93 -30.55
CA ARG A 128 -16.32 11.44 -30.21
C ARG A 128 -15.90 10.34 -31.18
N THR A 129 -14.69 10.45 -31.69
CA THR A 129 -14.04 9.40 -32.48
C THR A 129 -13.03 8.68 -31.60
N ASP A 130 -13.16 7.37 -31.48
CA ASP A 130 -12.23 6.53 -30.72
C ASP A 130 -11.92 5.24 -31.49
N SER A 131 -11.04 4.40 -30.96
CA SER A 131 -10.60 3.18 -31.63
C SER A 131 -10.32 2.02 -30.69
N VAL A 132 -10.62 0.81 -31.14
CA VAL A 132 -10.27 -0.44 -30.44
C VAL A 132 -9.26 -1.22 -31.25
N THR A 133 -8.19 -1.70 -30.60
CA THR A 133 -7.20 -2.59 -31.22
C THR A 133 -7.48 -4.03 -30.83
N LEU A 134 -7.64 -4.89 -31.82
CA LEU A 134 -7.77 -6.33 -31.66
C LEU A 134 -6.46 -6.99 -32.08
N THR A 135 -5.96 -7.90 -31.26
CA THR A 135 -4.69 -8.60 -31.49
C THR A 135 -4.94 -10.11 -31.56
N SER A 136 -4.40 -10.77 -32.58
CA SER A 136 -4.49 -12.22 -32.71
C SER A 136 -3.71 -12.95 -31.61
N THR A 137 -4.02 -14.22 -31.44
CA THR A 137 -3.25 -15.17 -30.63
C THR A 137 -1.86 -15.33 -31.24
N GLN A 138 -0.84 -15.36 -30.38
CA GLN A 138 0.53 -15.55 -30.80
C GLN A 138 0.79 -17.05 -31.04
N PHE A 139 1.45 -17.41 -32.14
CA PHE A 139 1.83 -18.80 -32.45
C PHE A 139 3.20 -18.87 -33.13
N LYS A 140 3.79 -20.06 -33.16
CA LYS A 140 5.00 -20.36 -33.93
C LYS A 140 4.70 -21.43 -34.97
N ASN A 141 5.39 -21.34 -36.11
CA ASN A 141 5.40 -22.39 -37.11
C ASN A 141 6.48 -23.41 -36.77
N VAL A 142 6.20 -24.70 -36.98
CA VAL A 142 7.21 -25.76 -37.00
C VAL A 142 7.86 -25.74 -38.39
N GLU A 143 9.12 -25.36 -38.49
CA GLU A 143 9.84 -25.25 -39.78
C GLU A 143 10.53 -26.56 -40.15
N SER A 144 11.16 -27.22 -39.17
CA SER A 144 11.74 -28.56 -39.27
C SER A 144 11.66 -29.26 -37.92
N ILE A 145 11.92 -30.57 -37.91
CA ILE A 145 12.07 -31.36 -36.69
C ILE A 145 13.39 -32.10 -36.77
N GLU A 146 14.20 -32.01 -35.72
CA GLU A 146 15.56 -32.51 -35.67
C GLU A 146 15.72 -33.50 -34.51
N TRP A 147 16.46 -34.58 -34.71
CA TRP A 147 16.80 -35.54 -33.65
C TRP A 147 17.85 -34.95 -32.70
N ASP A 148 17.54 -34.92 -31.40
CA ASP A 148 18.38 -34.29 -30.39
C ASP A 148 19.50 -35.24 -29.91
N LEU A 149 20.66 -35.18 -30.57
CA LEU A 149 21.87 -35.93 -30.21
C LEU A 149 22.57 -35.41 -28.94
N ASP A 150 22.20 -34.23 -28.44
CA ASP A 150 22.82 -33.67 -27.22
C ASP A 150 22.26 -34.29 -25.93
N ALA A 151 21.15 -35.04 -26.03
CA ALA A 151 20.56 -35.79 -24.93
C ALA A 151 21.31 -37.11 -24.65
N GLU A 152 21.19 -37.65 -23.42
CA GLU A 152 21.68 -39.01 -23.15
C GLU A 152 20.96 -40.02 -24.05
N PRO A 153 21.60 -41.13 -24.48
CA PRO A 153 21.07 -42.05 -25.49
C PRO A 153 19.61 -42.49 -25.26
N SER A 154 19.25 -42.80 -24.01
CA SER A 154 17.88 -43.20 -23.64
C SER A 154 16.84 -42.07 -23.62
N PHE A 155 17.25 -40.81 -23.81
CA PHE A 155 16.39 -39.63 -23.83
C PHE A 155 16.42 -38.89 -25.18
N GLN A 156 17.21 -39.37 -26.14
CA GLN A 156 17.26 -38.79 -27.48
C GLN A 156 15.90 -38.93 -28.16
N ARG A 157 15.44 -37.85 -28.80
CA ARG A 157 14.15 -37.77 -29.47
C ARG A 157 14.09 -36.61 -30.44
N TYR A 158 13.10 -36.62 -31.31
CA TYR A 158 12.82 -35.50 -32.21
C TYR A 158 12.35 -34.24 -31.46
N LYS A 159 12.88 -33.09 -31.88
CA LYS A 159 12.60 -31.77 -31.32
C LYS A 159 12.24 -30.78 -32.42
N PRO A 160 11.15 -30.00 -32.26
CA PRO A 160 10.74 -29.04 -33.28
C PRO A 160 11.62 -27.80 -33.30
N ASN A 161 12.10 -27.44 -34.48
CA ASN A 161 12.73 -26.16 -34.78
C ASN A 161 11.64 -25.16 -35.21
N ASN A 162 11.38 -24.18 -34.35
CA ASN A 162 10.23 -23.29 -34.48
C ASN A 162 10.63 -21.89 -34.99
N SER A 163 9.75 -21.27 -35.78
CA SER A 163 9.89 -19.88 -36.22
C SER A 163 9.89 -18.88 -35.06
N ASP A 164 10.19 -17.62 -35.39
CA ASP A 164 9.82 -16.50 -34.54
C ASP A 164 8.29 -16.45 -34.33
N TRP A 165 7.88 -15.83 -33.23
CA TRP A 165 6.47 -15.67 -32.92
C TRP A 165 5.75 -14.82 -33.98
N GLN A 166 4.62 -15.32 -34.45
CA GLN A 166 3.73 -14.62 -35.38
C GLN A 166 2.50 -14.08 -34.67
N GLN A 167 2.10 -12.87 -35.04
CA GLN A 167 0.93 -12.16 -34.55
C GLN A 167 0.49 -11.11 -35.58
N ALA A 168 -0.80 -10.80 -35.62
CA ALA A 168 -1.33 -9.66 -36.35
C ALA A 168 -2.30 -8.87 -35.47
N ASP A 169 -2.42 -7.58 -35.76
CA ASP A 169 -3.32 -6.67 -35.09
C ASP A 169 -4.13 -5.84 -36.09
N THR A 170 -5.29 -5.36 -35.64
CA THR A 170 -6.11 -4.41 -36.41
C THR A 170 -6.72 -3.38 -35.47
N THR A 171 -6.81 -2.14 -35.93
CA THR A 171 -7.45 -1.05 -35.20
C THR A 171 -8.74 -0.66 -35.90
N ILE A 172 -9.86 -0.75 -35.19
CA ILE A 172 -11.19 -0.38 -35.68
C ILE A 172 -11.56 0.97 -35.05
N THR A 173 -11.78 1.98 -35.89
CA THR A 173 -12.27 3.28 -35.44
C THR A 173 -13.80 3.28 -35.38
N TYR A 174 -14.37 3.88 -34.35
CA TYR A 174 -15.81 4.04 -34.17
C TYR A 174 -16.15 5.47 -33.76
N ILE A 175 -17.42 5.82 -33.94
CA ILE A 175 -17.97 7.13 -33.58
C ILE A 175 -19.04 6.90 -32.51
N ASP A 176 -18.91 7.62 -31.40
CA ASP A 176 -19.88 7.66 -30.31
C ASP A 176 -20.45 9.09 -30.21
N THR A 177 -21.75 9.20 -29.97
CA THR A 177 -22.45 10.48 -29.82
C THR A 177 -22.92 10.62 -28.38
N VAL A 178 -22.27 11.51 -27.62
CA VAL A 178 -22.51 11.69 -26.19
C VAL A 178 -23.31 12.98 -25.96
N GLU A 179 -24.36 12.91 -25.16
CA GLU A 179 -25.05 14.11 -24.66
C GLU A 179 -24.33 14.65 -23.41
N ILE A 180 -23.68 15.80 -23.52
CA ILE A 180 -23.00 16.45 -22.39
C ILE A 180 -23.96 17.47 -21.78
N SER A 181 -24.26 17.31 -20.49
CA SER A 181 -25.05 18.25 -19.70
C SER A 181 -24.22 18.77 -18.53
N ALA A 182 -24.20 20.08 -18.35
CA ALA A 182 -23.48 20.72 -17.25
C ALA A 182 -24.45 21.44 -16.31
N TYR A 183 -24.26 21.28 -15.01
CA TYR A 183 -25.02 21.95 -13.97
C TYR A 183 -24.09 22.61 -12.97
N TYR A 184 -24.52 23.69 -12.33
CA TYR A 184 -23.87 24.16 -11.10
C TYR A 184 -24.85 24.09 -9.92
N ALA A 185 -24.31 23.83 -8.73
CA ALA A 185 -24.99 23.94 -7.45
C ALA A 185 -24.00 24.50 -6.43
N VAL A 186 -24.48 25.03 -5.30
CA VAL A 186 -23.57 25.53 -4.24
C VAL A 186 -22.86 24.34 -3.58
N ILE A 187 -23.58 23.23 -3.37
CA ILE A 187 -23.11 21.99 -2.74
C ILE A 187 -23.79 20.77 -3.39
N ASP A 188 -23.13 19.61 -3.37
CA ASP A 188 -23.68 18.35 -3.91
C ASP A 188 -24.36 17.50 -2.82
N THR A 189 -25.16 16.52 -3.25
CA THR A 189 -25.86 15.58 -2.37
C THR A 189 -24.98 14.40 -1.94
N PRO A 190 -25.20 13.84 -0.73
CA PRO A 190 -26.19 14.28 0.26
C PRO A 190 -25.74 15.53 1.03
N LEU A 191 -26.70 16.38 1.41
CA LEU A 191 -26.49 17.37 2.48
C LEU A 191 -25.98 16.63 3.73
N ILE A 192 -25.15 17.31 4.53
CA ILE A 192 -24.76 16.79 5.84
C ILE A 192 -25.99 16.36 6.65
N GLU A 193 -25.89 15.19 7.30
CA GLU A 193 -27.00 14.64 8.09
C GLU A 193 -27.23 15.46 9.38
N ALA A 194 -26.17 16.07 9.92
CA ALA A 194 -26.17 17.11 10.95
C ALA A 194 -24.78 17.80 10.99
N GLY A 195 -24.65 18.92 11.73
CA GLY A 195 -23.43 19.73 11.80
C GLY A 195 -23.46 21.04 10.98
N ILE A 196 -22.28 21.64 10.77
CA ILE A 196 -22.07 22.87 9.97
C ILE A 196 -21.03 22.59 8.89
N MET A 197 -21.38 22.83 7.62
CA MET A 197 -20.49 22.66 6.47
C MET A 197 -20.03 24.03 5.95
N PHE A 198 -18.71 24.22 5.89
CA PHE A 198 -18.09 25.39 5.28
C PHE A 198 -17.67 25.08 3.85
N VAL A 199 -17.88 26.04 2.95
CA VAL A 199 -17.81 25.84 1.50
C VAL A 199 -17.18 27.06 0.83
N ASP A 200 -16.10 26.86 0.07
CA ASP A 200 -15.37 27.95 -0.56
C ASP A 200 -16.11 28.45 -1.82
N SER A 201 -16.77 29.60 -1.69
CA SER A 201 -17.52 30.25 -2.78
C SER A 201 -16.69 30.67 -4.01
N SER A 202 -15.37 30.60 -3.97
CA SER A 202 -14.48 31.06 -5.04
C SER A 202 -13.87 29.96 -5.88
N GLU A 203 -13.71 28.78 -5.30
CA GLU A 203 -13.19 27.61 -5.98
C GLU A 203 -14.34 26.70 -6.38
N TRP A 204 -14.26 26.22 -7.61
CA TRP A 204 -15.25 25.30 -8.17
C TRP A 204 -14.56 23.98 -8.44
N ARG A 205 -15.16 22.92 -7.93
CA ARG A 205 -14.82 21.55 -8.22
C ARG A 205 -15.88 20.95 -9.13
N ASP A 206 -15.43 20.22 -10.15
CA ASP A 206 -16.31 19.47 -11.03
C ASP A 206 -16.33 17.99 -10.67
N THR A 207 -17.53 17.41 -10.68
CA THR A 207 -17.74 15.97 -10.59
C THR A 207 -18.48 15.54 -11.84
N SER A 208 -17.91 14.60 -12.59
CA SER A 208 -18.50 14.09 -13.84
C SER A 208 -19.03 12.68 -13.65
N TYR A 209 -20.28 12.47 -14.07
CA TYR A 209 -20.97 11.19 -14.06
C TYR A 209 -21.19 10.74 -15.50
N ALA A 210 -20.67 9.57 -15.85
CA ALA A 210 -20.92 8.93 -17.14
C ALA A 210 -22.07 7.92 -17.01
N PHE A 211 -23.09 8.07 -17.84
CA PHE A 211 -24.18 7.12 -17.96
C PHE A 211 -23.97 6.29 -19.22
N VAL A 212 -23.77 4.99 -19.02
CA VAL A 212 -23.51 4.03 -20.09
C VAL A 212 -24.84 3.41 -20.51
N ASN A 213 -25.02 3.20 -21.81
CA ASN A 213 -26.16 2.53 -22.39
C ASN A 213 -26.20 1.05 -21.97
N GLU A 214 -27.39 0.43 -21.94
CA GLU A 214 -27.52 -0.98 -21.55
C GLU A 214 -26.84 -1.95 -22.53
N THR A 215 -26.64 -1.52 -23.77
CA THR A 215 -26.01 -2.30 -24.84
C THR A 215 -24.65 -1.72 -25.21
N PRO A 216 -23.53 -2.41 -24.91
CA PRO A 216 -22.20 -1.94 -25.30
C PRO A 216 -21.95 -2.10 -26.81
N LEU A 217 -21.02 -1.33 -27.34
CA LEU A 217 -20.53 -1.47 -28.71
C LEU A 217 -19.65 -2.72 -28.81
N SER A 218 -19.96 -3.60 -29.76
CA SER A 218 -19.21 -4.85 -29.98
C SER A 218 -18.47 -4.83 -31.30
N PHE A 219 -17.18 -5.14 -31.25
CA PHE A 219 -16.29 -5.21 -32.40
C PHE A 219 -15.71 -6.60 -32.53
N SER A 220 -15.64 -7.12 -33.76
CA SER A 220 -15.07 -8.43 -34.04
C SER A 220 -14.21 -8.39 -35.30
N ASN A 221 -13.06 -9.05 -35.26
CA ASN A 221 -12.23 -9.29 -36.44
C ASN A 221 -11.78 -10.76 -36.51
N ALA A 222 -11.66 -11.26 -37.73
CA ALA A 222 -11.16 -12.60 -38.01
C ALA A 222 -9.78 -12.50 -38.67
N PHE A 223 -8.76 -12.99 -38.00
CA PHE A 223 -7.40 -13.09 -38.52
C PHE A 223 -7.22 -14.45 -39.17
N VAL A 224 -6.82 -14.47 -40.44
CA VAL A 224 -6.57 -15.71 -41.18
C VAL A 224 -5.06 -15.91 -41.30
N PHE A 225 -4.57 -17.06 -40.85
CA PHE A 225 -3.16 -17.43 -40.90
C PHE A 225 -2.96 -18.77 -41.59
N ILE A 226 -1.76 -18.98 -42.12
CA ILE A 226 -1.26 -20.30 -42.52
C ILE A 226 -0.28 -20.74 -41.43
N LYS A 227 -0.60 -21.83 -40.74
CA LYS A 227 0.23 -22.40 -39.68
C LYS A 227 0.91 -23.67 -40.19
N LYS A 228 2.21 -23.79 -39.95
CA LYS A 228 2.94 -25.04 -40.14
C LYS A 228 2.94 -25.82 -38.83
N GLN A 229 2.44 -27.04 -38.85
CA GLN A 229 2.32 -27.89 -37.67
C GLN A 229 2.60 -29.35 -38.00
N ILE A 230 2.86 -30.16 -36.98
CA ILE A 230 2.98 -31.60 -37.13
C ILE A 230 1.60 -32.15 -37.46
N SER A 231 1.51 -32.96 -38.52
CA SER A 231 0.25 -33.62 -38.88
C SER A 231 -0.22 -34.53 -37.75
N ALA A 232 -1.54 -34.59 -37.53
CA ALA A 232 -2.13 -35.51 -36.56
C ALA A 232 -1.86 -36.98 -36.90
N ASP A 233 -1.67 -37.30 -38.19
CA ASP A 233 -1.35 -38.64 -38.68
C ASP A 233 0.16 -38.89 -38.78
N SER A 234 1.00 -38.01 -38.23
CA SER A 234 2.45 -38.08 -38.41
C SER A 234 3.10 -39.29 -37.71
N LEU A 235 4.20 -39.78 -38.29
CA LEU A 235 4.93 -40.95 -37.78
C LEU A 235 5.64 -40.68 -36.45
N PHE A 236 5.92 -39.42 -36.12
CA PHE A 236 6.73 -39.05 -34.95
C PHE A 236 6.22 -39.67 -33.65
N TYR A 237 4.91 -39.78 -33.49
CA TYR A 237 4.28 -40.24 -32.25
C TYR A 237 3.87 -41.71 -32.30
N ARG A 238 4.15 -42.43 -33.39
CA ARG A 238 3.73 -43.82 -33.54
C ARG A 238 4.75 -44.74 -32.92
N VAL A 239 4.31 -45.59 -32.00
CA VAL A 239 5.08 -46.70 -31.44
C VAL A 239 4.72 -47.96 -32.22
N ASN A 240 5.72 -48.67 -32.77
CA ASN A 240 5.49 -49.90 -33.51
C ASN A 240 4.87 -50.95 -32.58
N THR A 241 3.86 -51.69 -33.07
CA THR A 241 3.28 -52.84 -32.36
C THR A 241 3.26 -54.11 -33.21
N ASP A 242 3.84 -54.05 -34.41
CA ASP A 242 4.15 -55.17 -35.29
C ASP A 242 5.56 -55.65 -34.97
N CYS A 243 5.71 -56.37 -33.87
CA CYS A 243 7.02 -56.67 -33.29
C CYS A 243 7.75 -57.81 -33.99
N ASN A 244 7.06 -58.53 -34.88
CA ASN A 244 7.71 -59.36 -35.87
C ASN A 244 7.79 -58.66 -37.24
N ASP A 245 7.41 -57.39 -37.39
CA ASP A 245 7.55 -56.61 -38.63
C ASP A 245 7.01 -57.33 -39.90
N ASN A 246 5.91 -58.07 -39.77
CA ASN A 246 5.32 -58.82 -40.90
C ASN A 246 4.15 -58.07 -41.58
N ASN A 247 3.81 -56.89 -41.08
CA ASN A 247 2.73 -56.00 -41.51
C ASN A 247 1.34 -56.67 -41.48
N ALA A 248 1.15 -57.64 -40.58
CA ALA A 248 -0.09 -58.38 -40.42
C ALA A 248 -0.42 -58.52 -38.94
N TRP A 249 -1.66 -58.14 -38.59
CA TRP A 249 -2.12 -58.28 -37.22
C TRP A 249 -2.07 -59.74 -36.74
N ASP A 250 -1.21 -60.01 -35.78
CA ASP A 250 -0.94 -61.34 -35.27
C ASP A 250 -1.60 -61.61 -33.92
N VAL A 251 -1.92 -62.89 -33.72
CA VAL A 251 -2.18 -63.40 -32.37
C VAL A 251 -0.86 -63.62 -31.66
N GLY A 252 -0.88 -63.37 -30.35
CA GLY A 252 0.28 -63.58 -29.49
C GLY A 252 0.87 -64.98 -29.61
N GLU A 253 2.14 -65.07 -29.24
CA GLU A 253 2.93 -66.27 -29.40
C GLU A 253 2.38 -67.41 -28.56
N THR A 254 2.59 -68.62 -29.05
CA THR A 254 2.05 -69.80 -28.37
C THR A 254 3.04 -70.21 -27.29
N GLN A 255 2.58 -70.13 -26.04
CA GLN A 255 3.25 -70.77 -24.92
C GLN A 255 3.33 -72.27 -25.16
N ASN A 256 4.55 -72.79 -25.15
CA ASN A 256 4.87 -74.20 -25.29
C ASN A 256 5.59 -74.70 -24.02
N TYR A 257 5.85 -76.00 -23.98
CA TYR A 257 6.75 -76.58 -22.99
C TYR A 257 7.96 -77.13 -23.74
N ASP A 258 9.15 -76.54 -23.61
CA ASP A 258 10.36 -77.37 -23.52
C ASP A 258 11.44 -76.90 -22.54
N TYR A 259 10.95 -76.50 -21.35
CA TYR A 259 11.77 -76.24 -20.19
C TYR A 259 12.77 -77.36 -19.96
N ASN A 260 13.98 -77.07 -20.39
CA ASN A 260 15.24 -77.58 -19.88
C ASN A 260 15.63 -79.02 -20.14
N ASN A 261 15.06 -79.82 -21.04
CA ASN A 261 15.72 -81.10 -21.30
C ASN A 261 15.84 -81.68 -22.71
N ASP A 262 15.55 -80.96 -23.81
CA ASP A 262 15.78 -81.62 -25.11
C ASP A 262 16.08 -80.79 -26.37
N GLY A 263 16.21 -79.49 -26.27
CA GLY A 263 16.93 -78.77 -27.31
C GLY A 263 16.00 -78.23 -28.38
N ASP A 264 15.31 -77.20 -27.90
CA ASP A 264 14.62 -76.10 -28.55
C ASP A 264 13.08 -76.17 -28.56
N LEU A 265 12.50 -75.09 -28.05
CA LEU A 265 11.35 -74.31 -28.53
C LEU A 265 11.57 -72.90 -27.92
N THR A 266 12.70 -72.29 -28.32
CA THR A 266 13.37 -71.08 -27.75
C THR A 266 12.45 -69.84 -27.75
N ASP A 267 12.19 -69.13 -26.64
CA ASP A 267 13.03 -68.77 -25.50
C ASP A 267 12.36 -68.88 -24.11
N VAL A 268 13.16 -68.68 -23.06
CA VAL A 268 12.76 -68.85 -21.66
C VAL A 268 12.21 -67.54 -21.08
N VAL A 269 10.96 -67.55 -20.61
CA VAL A 269 10.43 -66.46 -19.77
C VAL A 269 10.77 -66.73 -18.30
N LEU A 270 11.65 -65.90 -17.72
CA LEU A 270 11.95 -65.94 -16.28
C LEU A 270 11.02 -65.00 -15.51
N GLU A 271 10.56 -65.45 -14.35
CA GLU A 271 9.75 -64.67 -13.42
C GLU A 271 10.60 -63.78 -12.50
N TYR A 272 11.92 -63.80 -12.73
CA TYR A 272 12.92 -63.07 -11.97
C TYR A 272 14.06 -62.57 -12.86
N GLU A 273 14.65 -61.46 -12.46
CA GLU A 273 15.89 -60.92 -13.02
C GLU A 273 17.07 -61.63 -12.33
N ASP A 274 17.73 -62.55 -13.04
CA ASP A 274 18.91 -63.29 -12.56
C ASP A 274 20.14 -62.37 -12.51
N LYS A 275 20.27 -61.59 -11.44
CA LYS A 275 21.36 -60.61 -11.29
C LYS A 275 22.72 -61.25 -11.13
N ASN A 276 22.74 -62.53 -10.80
CA ASN A 276 23.97 -63.26 -10.50
C ASN A 276 24.34 -64.31 -11.57
N ASN A 277 23.51 -64.42 -12.63
CA ASN A 277 23.69 -65.25 -13.83
C ASN A 277 23.98 -66.73 -13.53
N ASN A 278 23.35 -67.30 -12.51
CA ASN A 278 23.53 -68.70 -12.13
C ASN A 278 22.39 -69.62 -12.64
N GLY A 279 21.37 -69.06 -13.29
CA GLY A 279 20.23 -69.78 -13.83
C GLY A 279 19.27 -70.33 -12.77
N GLN A 280 19.32 -69.82 -11.53
CA GLN A 280 18.43 -70.21 -10.43
C GLN A 280 17.94 -68.98 -9.67
N TYR A 281 16.68 -68.99 -9.25
CA TYR A 281 16.13 -67.89 -8.46
C TYR A 281 16.71 -67.87 -7.04
N ASP A 282 17.53 -66.87 -6.74
CA ASP A 282 18.09 -66.59 -5.43
C ASP A 282 17.39 -65.39 -4.76
N THR A 283 16.54 -65.66 -3.77
CA THR A 283 15.84 -64.63 -2.98
C THR A 283 16.72 -63.52 -2.39
N SER A 284 18.03 -63.73 -2.27
CA SER A 284 18.99 -62.75 -1.73
C SER A 284 19.74 -61.92 -2.78
N ALA A 285 19.70 -62.32 -4.05
CA ALA A 285 20.46 -61.70 -5.13
C ALA A 285 19.57 -61.19 -6.27
N ASP A 286 18.46 -61.88 -6.53
CA ASP A 286 17.63 -61.66 -7.71
C ASP A 286 16.35 -60.89 -7.38
N SER A 287 15.76 -60.27 -8.41
CA SER A 287 14.56 -59.44 -8.26
C SER A 287 13.39 -60.11 -8.96
N VAL A 288 12.25 -60.25 -8.28
CA VAL A 288 11.03 -60.81 -8.87
C VAL A 288 10.45 -59.82 -9.86
N ILE A 289 10.14 -60.28 -11.07
CA ILE A 289 9.48 -59.49 -12.12
C ILE A 289 7.97 -59.63 -11.96
N PHE A 290 7.43 -60.81 -12.29
CA PHE A 290 6.01 -61.13 -12.22
C PHE A 290 5.82 -62.66 -12.25
N ASP A 291 4.84 -63.18 -11.50
CA ASP A 291 4.44 -64.61 -11.53
C ASP A 291 3.53 -64.82 -12.75
N TYR A 292 4.16 -65.10 -13.90
CA TYR A 292 3.48 -65.15 -15.19
C TYR A 292 2.54 -66.36 -15.29
N ASN A 293 2.86 -67.48 -14.64
CA ASN A 293 2.06 -68.69 -14.69
C ASN A 293 1.03 -68.80 -13.53
N ASN A 294 1.08 -67.87 -12.56
CA ASN A 294 0.24 -67.80 -11.36
C ASN A 294 0.30 -69.07 -10.47
N ASP A 295 1.42 -69.78 -10.45
CA ASP A 295 1.61 -71.00 -9.64
C ASP A 295 2.13 -70.72 -8.22
N GLY A 296 2.59 -69.49 -7.96
CA GLY A 296 3.08 -69.02 -6.66
C GLY A 296 4.52 -69.43 -6.33
N GLU A 297 5.23 -70.11 -7.24
CA GLU A 297 6.68 -70.30 -7.22
C GLU A 297 7.32 -69.29 -8.19
N ILE A 298 8.52 -68.79 -7.88
CA ILE A 298 9.23 -67.86 -8.77
C ILE A 298 10.35 -68.63 -9.45
N GLY A 299 10.29 -68.73 -10.77
CA GLY A 299 11.30 -69.42 -11.53
C GLY A 299 11.16 -69.23 -13.03
N LEU A 300 11.28 -70.34 -13.71
CA LEU A 300 11.00 -70.52 -15.12
C LEU A 300 9.45 -70.50 -15.24
N ALA A 301 8.83 -69.57 -15.98
CA ALA A 301 7.39 -69.54 -16.29
C ALA A 301 6.93 -70.54 -17.40
N PHE A 302 7.23 -70.24 -18.67
CA PHE A 302 7.02 -71.09 -19.85
C PHE A 302 8.07 -70.81 -20.95
N GLU A 303 8.13 -71.70 -21.95
CA GLU A 303 8.90 -71.51 -23.19
C GLU A 303 7.92 -71.11 -24.29
N PHE A 304 8.39 -70.47 -25.36
CA PHE A 304 7.52 -70.01 -26.44
C PHE A 304 8.21 -70.17 -27.78
N THR A 305 7.44 -70.26 -28.85
CA THR A 305 8.02 -70.20 -30.19
C THR A 305 8.11 -68.74 -30.61
N ASP A 306 9.33 -68.20 -30.56
CA ASP A 306 9.67 -66.88 -31.09
C ASP A 306 9.40 -66.86 -32.61
N ARG A 307 8.42 -66.06 -33.03
CA ARG A 307 7.94 -66.02 -34.41
C ARG A 307 8.61 -64.87 -35.16
N GLY A 308 9.58 -65.22 -36.00
CA GLY A 308 10.09 -64.34 -37.06
C GLY A 308 9.08 -64.06 -38.17
N ASN A 309 9.51 -63.30 -39.17
CA ASN A 309 8.62 -62.69 -40.18
C ASN A 309 8.64 -63.40 -41.53
N SER A 310 9.45 -64.46 -41.64
CA SER A 310 9.66 -65.24 -42.85
C SER A 310 10.22 -64.42 -44.03
N LEU A 311 10.82 -63.27 -43.74
CA LEU A 311 11.61 -62.43 -44.63
C LEU A 311 13.02 -62.32 -44.06
N TRP A 312 14.01 -62.11 -44.92
CA TRP A 312 15.35 -61.85 -44.41
C TRP A 312 15.44 -60.41 -43.89
N ASP A 313 15.87 -60.25 -42.64
CA ASP A 313 16.05 -58.96 -41.99
C ASP A 313 17.50 -58.46 -42.11
N PRO A 314 17.74 -57.28 -42.74
CA PRO A 314 19.01 -56.60 -42.60
C PRO A 314 19.18 -56.08 -41.17
N GLU A 315 20.40 -55.67 -40.83
CA GLU A 315 20.66 -55.01 -39.54
C GLU A 315 19.77 -53.77 -39.37
N GLU A 316 19.42 -53.48 -38.11
CA GLU A 316 18.62 -52.30 -37.81
C GLU A 316 19.37 -51.02 -38.18
N ALA A 317 18.64 -50.11 -38.83
CA ALA A 317 19.22 -48.87 -39.30
C ALA A 317 19.57 -47.97 -38.11
N TYR A 318 20.84 -47.57 -38.02
CA TYR A 318 21.35 -46.68 -36.98
C TYR A 318 22.09 -45.50 -37.59
N TYR A 319 22.12 -44.39 -36.86
CA TYR A 319 22.91 -43.23 -37.26
C TYR A 319 24.33 -43.34 -36.69
N ASP A 320 25.28 -43.68 -37.55
CA ASP A 320 26.71 -43.73 -37.22
C ASP A 320 27.26 -42.31 -36.95
N VAL A 321 27.35 -41.96 -35.67
CA VAL A 321 27.68 -40.59 -35.22
C VAL A 321 29.17 -40.30 -35.44
N ASP A 322 30.04 -41.30 -35.24
CA ASP A 322 31.50 -41.13 -35.32
C ASP A 322 32.12 -41.62 -36.64
N SER A 323 31.29 -42.18 -37.52
CA SER A 323 31.62 -42.66 -38.87
C SER A 323 32.64 -43.82 -38.86
N ASP A 324 32.63 -44.66 -37.84
CA ASP A 324 33.54 -45.81 -37.73
C ASP A 324 33.00 -47.09 -38.40
N GLY A 325 31.72 -47.10 -38.78
CA GLY A 325 31.03 -48.21 -39.45
C GLY A 325 30.61 -49.35 -38.51
N ALA A 326 30.51 -49.10 -37.20
CA ALA A 326 30.02 -50.07 -36.22
C ALA A 326 29.08 -49.42 -35.20
N TYR A 327 27.96 -50.09 -34.89
CA TYR A 327 27.02 -49.61 -33.89
C TYR A 327 27.65 -49.54 -32.48
N THR A 328 27.38 -48.44 -31.78
CA THR A 328 27.68 -48.26 -30.36
C THR A 328 26.44 -47.87 -29.56
N LEU A 329 26.42 -48.17 -28.26
CA LEU A 329 25.29 -47.85 -27.34
C LEU A 329 24.90 -46.36 -27.26
N SER A 330 25.68 -45.45 -27.84
CA SER A 330 25.39 -44.01 -27.85
C SER A 330 24.71 -43.53 -29.13
N GLU A 331 24.54 -44.42 -30.10
CA GLU A 331 23.98 -44.10 -31.42
C GLU A 331 22.49 -44.43 -31.46
N PRO A 332 21.66 -43.55 -32.03
CA PRO A 332 20.25 -43.85 -32.18
C PRO A 332 20.06 -44.87 -33.30
N TYR A 333 19.15 -45.81 -33.08
CA TYR A 333 18.76 -46.83 -34.04
C TYR A 333 17.24 -46.92 -34.14
N GLN A 334 16.76 -47.51 -35.22
CA GLN A 334 15.36 -47.87 -35.39
C GLN A 334 15.13 -49.28 -34.85
N ASP A 335 14.48 -49.37 -33.71
CA ASP A 335 13.97 -50.64 -33.17
C ASP A 335 12.73 -51.07 -33.99
N ARG A 336 12.90 -52.12 -34.80
CA ARG A 336 11.87 -52.65 -35.68
C ARG A 336 11.16 -53.86 -35.08
N ASN A 337 11.82 -54.59 -34.19
CA ASN A 337 11.28 -55.82 -33.59
C ASN A 337 10.77 -55.63 -32.14
N CYS A 338 10.75 -54.39 -31.66
CA CYS A 338 10.24 -53.97 -30.35
C CYS A 338 11.01 -54.52 -29.14
N ASN A 339 12.30 -54.86 -29.27
CA ASN A 339 13.05 -55.44 -28.15
C ASN A 339 13.92 -54.43 -27.36
N ASP A 340 13.86 -53.14 -27.72
CA ASP A 340 14.65 -52.06 -27.14
C ASP A 340 16.18 -52.28 -27.20
N VAL A 341 16.66 -53.11 -28.14
CA VAL A 341 18.09 -53.39 -28.38
C VAL A 341 18.39 -53.35 -29.88
N TRP A 342 19.56 -52.83 -30.25
CA TRP A 342 19.99 -52.89 -31.65
C TRP A 342 20.29 -54.32 -32.08
N ASP A 343 19.66 -54.75 -33.17
CA ASP A 343 19.88 -56.06 -33.77
C ASP A 343 20.69 -56.03 -35.07
N GLY A 344 21.64 -56.97 -35.15
CA GLY A 344 22.40 -57.22 -36.38
C GLY A 344 21.61 -58.07 -37.38
N ALA A 345 22.05 -58.05 -38.64
CA ALA A 345 21.40 -58.78 -39.72
C ALA A 345 21.27 -60.29 -39.45
N GLU A 346 20.21 -60.88 -39.99
CA GLU A 346 20.00 -62.32 -39.94
C GLU A 346 21.06 -63.09 -40.73
N ASP A 347 21.46 -64.25 -40.21
CA ASP A 347 22.42 -65.12 -40.88
C ASP A 347 21.81 -65.78 -42.11
N TYR A 348 22.52 -65.74 -43.23
CA TYR A 348 22.13 -66.43 -44.46
C TYR A 348 23.26 -67.25 -45.08
N THR A 349 22.89 -68.24 -45.88
CA THR A 349 23.82 -69.03 -46.68
C THR A 349 23.97 -68.40 -48.05
N ASP A 350 25.02 -67.59 -48.23
CA ASP A 350 25.43 -67.03 -49.51
C ASP A 350 25.86 -68.15 -50.48
N ALA A 351 24.94 -68.57 -51.34
CA ALA A 351 25.12 -69.69 -52.25
C ALA A 351 26.00 -69.30 -53.45
N ASN A 352 26.16 -68.01 -53.72
CA ASN A 352 26.82 -67.50 -54.92
C ASN A 352 28.11 -66.70 -54.64
N ALA A 353 28.44 -66.48 -53.37
CA ALA A 353 29.61 -65.80 -52.84
C ALA A 353 29.72 -64.30 -53.23
N ASN A 354 28.59 -63.60 -53.36
CA ASN A 354 28.57 -62.15 -53.65
C ASN A 354 28.57 -61.26 -52.39
N GLY A 355 28.36 -61.82 -51.20
CA GLY A 355 28.36 -61.11 -49.93
C GLY A 355 27.12 -60.28 -49.64
N ILE A 356 26.00 -60.52 -50.34
CA ILE A 356 24.69 -59.95 -50.04
C ILE A 356 23.63 -61.07 -50.05
N TYR A 357 22.53 -60.89 -49.33
CA TYR A 357 21.41 -61.82 -49.42
C TYR A 357 20.73 -61.71 -50.79
N ASP A 358 20.55 -62.82 -51.48
CA ASP A 358 19.73 -62.89 -52.69
C ASP A 358 18.41 -63.63 -52.44
N GLU A 359 17.35 -63.18 -53.13
CA GLU A 359 16.04 -63.82 -53.07
C GLU A 359 16.14 -65.33 -53.40
N GLY A 360 15.74 -66.17 -52.44
CA GLY A 360 15.77 -67.62 -52.55
C GLY A 360 16.96 -68.29 -51.86
N GLU A 361 17.86 -67.53 -51.23
CA GLU A 361 18.85 -68.06 -50.30
C GLU A 361 18.22 -68.47 -48.96
N VAL A 362 18.85 -69.42 -48.29
CA VAL A 362 18.37 -69.94 -46.99
C VAL A 362 18.93 -69.04 -45.89
N PHE A 363 18.06 -68.52 -45.03
CA PHE A 363 18.41 -67.69 -43.89
C PHE A 363 17.83 -68.24 -42.58
N VAL A 364 18.30 -67.69 -41.46
CA VAL A 364 17.77 -67.94 -40.12
C VAL A 364 16.77 -66.84 -39.79
N ASP A 365 15.49 -67.20 -39.83
CA ASP A 365 14.35 -66.36 -39.43
C ASP A 365 14.33 -66.25 -37.90
N ARG A 366 14.84 -65.15 -37.35
CA ARG A 366 14.89 -64.85 -35.91
C ARG A 366 13.72 -63.93 -35.57
N GLY A 367 13.03 -64.19 -34.47
CA GLY A 367 12.09 -63.21 -33.92
C GLY A 367 12.81 -62.23 -32.99
N ASN A 368 12.06 -61.59 -32.12
CA ASN A 368 12.56 -60.51 -31.26
C ASN A 368 13.15 -61.02 -29.92
N GLY A 369 13.09 -62.33 -29.67
CA GLY A 369 13.57 -62.95 -28.43
C GLY A 369 12.74 -62.59 -27.18
N LEU A 370 11.59 -61.96 -27.35
CA LEU A 370 10.64 -61.60 -26.30
C LEU A 370 9.32 -62.34 -26.50
N TYR A 371 8.65 -62.70 -25.41
CA TYR A 371 7.33 -63.31 -25.54
C TYR A 371 6.29 -62.24 -25.90
N ASP A 372 5.81 -62.28 -27.13
CA ASP A 372 4.80 -61.34 -27.61
C ASP A 372 3.38 -61.80 -27.29
N VAL A 373 2.61 -60.89 -26.71
CA VAL A 373 1.16 -61.06 -26.55
C VAL A 373 0.44 -60.67 -27.84
N LEU A 374 -0.89 -60.61 -27.80
CA LEU A 374 -1.69 -60.14 -28.94
C LEU A 374 -1.26 -58.73 -29.35
N GLU A 375 -0.93 -58.53 -30.63
CA GLU A 375 -0.55 -57.22 -31.14
C GLU A 375 -1.66 -56.20 -30.92
N VAL A 376 -1.26 -55.03 -30.43
CA VAL A 376 -2.17 -53.90 -30.32
C VAL A 376 -2.30 -53.24 -31.68
N PHE A 377 -3.48 -52.69 -31.98
CA PHE A 377 -3.70 -51.99 -33.23
C PHE A 377 -4.60 -50.78 -33.02
N THR A 378 -4.34 -49.74 -33.82
CA THR A 378 -5.17 -48.55 -33.95
C THR A 378 -5.99 -48.66 -35.24
N TRP A 379 -7.28 -48.32 -35.20
CA TRP A 379 -8.10 -48.29 -36.40
C TRP A 379 -7.69 -47.11 -37.29
N VAL A 380 -7.23 -47.38 -38.51
CA VAL A 380 -6.90 -46.36 -39.51
C VAL A 380 -8.04 -46.28 -40.52
N HIS A 381 -8.62 -45.08 -40.66
CA HIS A 381 -9.83 -44.75 -41.43
C HIS A 381 -11.16 -45.34 -40.89
N ALA A 382 -12.04 -44.47 -40.40
CA ALA A 382 -13.30 -44.83 -39.74
C ALA A 382 -14.51 -45.08 -40.69
N ASP A 383 -14.26 -45.39 -41.97
CA ASP A 383 -15.29 -45.68 -42.98
C ASP A 383 -15.16 -47.14 -43.50
N GLU A 384 -16.00 -47.59 -44.45
CA GLU A 384 -16.26 -49.00 -44.87
C GLU A 384 -15.05 -49.86 -45.32
N ASP A 385 -13.81 -49.36 -45.22
CA ASP A 385 -12.55 -50.08 -45.49
C ASP A 385 -11.53 -49.84 -44.35
N SER A 386 -11.98 -50.02 -43.11
CA SER A 386 -11.16 -49.87 -41.91
C SER A 386 -10.02 -50.90 -41.87
N THR A 387 -8.78 -50.43 -41.92
CA THR A 387 -7.57 -51.25 -41.76
C THR A 387 -7.03 -51.15 -40.34
N LYS A 388 -6.36 -52.20 -39.87
CA LYS A 388 -5.66 -52.19 -38.59
C LYS A 388 -4.28 -51.58 -38.82
N GLY A 389 -4.01 -50.43 -38.21
CA GLY A 389 -2.66 -49.89 -38.11
C GLY A 389 -1.97 -50.50 -36.90
N LEU A 390 -0.83 -51.15 -37.12
CA LEU A 390 -0.04 -51.81 -36.08
C LEU A 390 0.88 -50.79 -35.39
N PHE A 391 0.24 -49.82 -34.73
CA PHE A 391 0.94 -48.85 -33.90
C PHE A 391 0.04 -48.32 -32.78
N GLU A 392 0.67 -47.85 -31.71
CA GLU A 392 0.07 -46.97 -30.70
C GLU A 392 0.56 -45.53 -30.87
N VAL A 393 -0.16 -44.56 -30.29
CA VAL A 393 0.24 -43.15 -30.32
C VAL A 393 0.71 -42.74 -28.93
N ASP A 394 1.98 -42.35 -28.82
CA ASP A 394 2.57 -41.83 -27.58
C ASP A 394 2.49 -40.28 -27.52
N GLU A 395 2.61 -39.74 -26.32
CA GLU A 395 2.63 -38.29 -26.06
C GLU A 395 3.97 -37.64 -26.46
N VAL A 396 5.00 -38.46 -26.67
CA VAL A 396 6.36 -38.04 -27.02
C VAL A 396 6.89 -38.81 -28.24
N PRO A 397 7.74 -38.19 -29.08
CA PRO A 397 8.24 -38.85 -30.27
C PRO A 397 9.46 -39.73 -29.95
N ASN A 398 9.26 -41.04 -29.77
CA ASN A 398 10.33 -41.94 -29.30
C ASN A 398 11.05 -42.70 -30.42
N ASN A 399 10.49 -42.75 -31.62
CA ASN A 399 11.00 -43.60 -32.68
C ASN A 399 11.85 -42.82 -33.68
N LEU A 400 13.04 -43.36 -33.98
CA LEU A 400 13.90 -42.86 -35.03
C LEU A 400 13.26 -43.16 -36.40
N ILE A 401 13.07 -42.14 -37.22
CA ILE A 401 12.44 -42.29 -38.52
C ILE A 401 13.51 -42.63 -39.55
N VAL A 402 13.23 -43.69 -40.31
CA VAL A 402 14.11 -44.21 -41.36
C VAL A 402 13.33 -44.33 -42.65
N ASP A 403 13.92 -43.83 -43.73
CA ASP A 403 13.36 -43.91 -45.07
C ASP A 403 13.93 -45.13 -45.80
N TRP A 404 13.07 -46.13 -46.00
CA TRP A 404 13.36 -47.40 -46.66
C TRP A 404 13.10 -47.36 -48.17
N ALA A 405 13.00 -46.18 -48.78
CA ALA A 405 12.87 -46.03 -50.24
C ALA A 405 13.99 -46.77 -51.02
N ASN A 406 15.16 -46.95 -50.40
CA ASN A 406 16.22 -47.85 -50.86
C ASN A 406 16.48 -48.94 -49.81
N PHE A 407 16.00 -50.16 -50.08
CA PHE A 407 16.10 -51.29 -49.14
C PHE A 407 17.54 -51.66 -48.78
N ASP A 408 18.48 -51.56 -49.72
CA ASP A 408 19.89 -51.93 -49.51
C ASP A 408 20.68 -50.87 -48.72
N SER A 409 20.10 -49.68 -48.53
CA SER A 409 20.74 -48.55 -47.85
C SER A 409 19.65 -47.62 -47.32
N PRO A 410 18.96 -48.01 -46.23
CA PRO A 410 17.97 -47.17 -45.58
C PRO A 410 18.59 -45.85 -45.12
N ASP A 411 17.83 -44.75 -45.22
CA ASP A 411 18.29 -43.39 -44.86
C ASP A 411 17.70 -42.96 -43.51
N VAL A 412 18.56 -42.87 -42.49
CA VAL A 412 18.16 -42.43 -41.15
C VAL A 412 17.94 -40.92 -41.14
N LYS A 413 16.72 -40.47 -40.85
CA LYS A 413 16.33 -39.07 -40.97
C LYS A 413 16.58 -38.29 -39.70
N MET A 414 17.76 -37.68 -39.58
CA MET A 414 18.07 -36.82 -38.43
C MET A 414 17.35 -35.46 -38.48
N GLU A 415 16.92 -35.01 -39.66
CA GLU A 415 16.14 -33.80 -39.86
C GLU A 415 15.01 -34.07 -40.85
N ILE A 416 13.79 -33.66 -40.50
CA ILE A 416 12.61 -33.75 -41.36
C ILE A 416 12.09 -32.35 -41.64
N ASN A 417 11.98 -32.03 -42.92
CA ASN A 417 11.56 -30.75 -43.46
C ASN A 417 10.13 -30.80 -44.03
N LEU A 418 9.61 -29.62 -44.36
CA LEU A 418 8.31 -29.48 -45.01
C LEU A 418 8.32 -30.16 -46.40
N ASN A 419 7.33 -31.04 -46.62
CA ASN A 419 7.17 -31.88 -47.83
C ASN A 419 8.15 -33.05 -47.96
N ASP A 420 8.87 -33.41 -46.90
CA ASP A 420 9.58 -34.69 -46.90
C ASP A 420 8.54 -35.83 -46.86
N ASP A 421 8.77 -36.82 -47.73
CA ASP A 421 8.02 -38.07 -47.79
C ASP A 421 8.92 -39.18 -47.23
N ILE A 422 8.33 -40.09 -46.45
CA ILE A 422 9.04 -41.22 -45.85
C ILE A 422 8.39 -42.50 -46.34
N THR A 423 9.22 -43.44 -46.78
CA THR A 423 8.78 -44.80 -47.13
C THR A 423 9.15 -45.74 -45.99
N ASP A 424 8.17 -46.47 -45.45
CA ASP A 424 8.49 -47.55 -44.51
C ASP A 424 9.03 -48.79 -45.23
N ARG A 425 9.47 -49.79 -44.47
CA ARG A 425 10.02 -51.02 -45.01
C ARG A 425 9.04 -51.78 -45.91
N HIS A 426 7.74 -51.73 -45.60
CA HIS A 426 6.70 -52.42 -46.36
C HIS A 426 6.25 -51.65 -47.61
N GLY A 427 6.84 -50.49 -47.88
CA GLY A 427 6.60 -49.68 -49.07
C GLY A 427 5.44 -48.68 -48.96
N ASN A 428 4.91 -48.45 -47.76
CA ASN A 428 3.91 -47.42 -47.50
C ASN A 428 4.58 -46.05 -47.46
N ILE A 429 3.96 -45.07 -48.13
CA ILE A 429 4.49 -43.70 -48.22
C ILE A 429 3.69 -42.79 -47.30
N PHE A 430 4.40 -42.14 -46.36
CA PHE A 430 3.88 -41.13 -45.46
C PHE A 430 4.30 -39.76 -45.97
N SER A 431 3.31 -38.94 -46.31
CA SER A 431 3.52 -37.57 -46.80
C SER A 431 2.95 -36.55 -45.81
N ASN A 432 3.45 -35.31 -45.87
CA ASN A 432 3.02 -34.19 -45.01
C ASN A 432 3.23 -34.44 -43.50
N LEU A 433 4.40 -34.99 -43.13
CA LEU A 433 4.79 -35.15 -41.71
C LEU A 433 4.71 -33.83 -40.94
N ILE A 434 5.05 -32.73 -41.63
CA ILE A 434 4.72 -31.35 -41.27
C ILE A 434 3.73 -30.85 -42.33
N GLU A 435 2.57 -30.33 -41.90
CA GLU A 435 1.50 -29.84 -42.77
C GLU A 435 1.30 -28.33 -42.65
N GLU A 436 0.73 -27.72 -43.71
CA GLU A 436 0.26 -26.34 -43.69
C GLU A 436 -1.27 -26.30 -43.53
N VAL A 437 -1.74 -25.72 -42.42
CA VAL A 437 -3.16 -25.59 -42.12
C VAL A 437 -3.56 -24.12 -42.06
N SER A 438 -4.60 -23.77 -42.82
CA SER A 438 -5.24 -22.47 -42.69
C SER A 438 -6.14 -22.45 -41.46
N PHE A 439 -5.89 -21.53 -40.52
CA PHE A 439 -6.77 -21.35 -39.37
C PHE A 439 -7.24 -19.90 -39.26
N THR A 440 -8.43 -19.74 -38.67
CA THR A 440 -9.04 -18.42 -38.45
C THR A 440 -9.14 -18.16 -36.95
N ASP A 441 -8.51 -17.09 -36.48
CA ASP A 441 -8.60 -16.62 -35.11
C ASP A 441 -9.56 -15.44 -35.01
N VAL A 442 -10.68 -15.64 -34.33
CA VAL A 442 -11.71 -14.61 -34.14
C VAL A 442 -11.48 -13.92 -32.80
N LYS A 443 -11.31 -12.59 -32.84
CA LYS A 443 -11.16 -11.75 -31.65
C LYS A 443 -12.30 -10.77 -31.55
N GLN A 444 -12.79 -10.58 -30.33
CA GLN A 444 -13.89 -9.69 -30.01
C GLN A 444 -13.51 -8.75 -28.86
N ALA A 445 -13.99 -7.51 -28.94
CA ALA A 445 -13.90 -6.54 -27.87
C ALA A 445 -15.26 -5.83 -27.69
N GLN A 446 -15.53 -5.44 -26.46
CA GLN A 446 -16.70 -4.62 -26.11
C GLN A 446 -16.21 -3.32 -25.51
N VAL A 447 -16.86 -2.23 -25.90
CA VAL A 447 -16.61 -0.90 -25.36
C VAL A 447 -17.95 -0.32 -24.88
N ASP A 448 -17.91 0.33 -23.74
CA ASP A 448 -19.07 1.03 -23.17
C ASP A 448 -19.57 2.12 -24.13
N ASP A 449 -20.87 2.14 -24.39
CA ASP A 449 -21.56 3.16 -25.21
C ASP A 449 -22.01 4.29 -24.27
N ILE A 450 -21.35 5.44 -24.29
CA ILE A 450 -21.62 6.51 -23.32
C ILE A 450 -22.79 7.34 -23.84
N ASP A 451 -23.99 7.13 -23.29
CA ASP A 451 -25.20 7.85 -23.70
C ASP A 451 -25.15 9.32 -23.26
N SER A 452 -24.83 9.56 -21.98
CA SER A 452 -24.75 10.93 -21.45
C SER A 452 -23.64 11.13 -20.42
N LEU A 453 -23.05 12.32 -20.44
CA LEU A 453 -22.10 12.80 -19.45
C LEU A 453 -22.72 13.99 -18.72
N VAL A 454 -22.91 13.84 -17.41
CA VAL A 454 -23.41 14.92 -16.56
C VAL A 454 -22.26 15.44 -15.70
N THR A 455 -21.86 16.69 -15.91
CA THR A 455 -20.87 17.36 -15.08
C THR A 455 -21.57 18.32 -14.11
N LEU A 456 -21.35 18.13 -12.82
CA LEU A 456 -21.83 19.01 -11.78
C LEU A 456 -20.66 19.82 -11.22
N TYR A 457 -20.76 21.14 -11.30
CA TYR A 457 -19.84 22.08 -10.67
C TYR A 457 -20.38 22.46 -9.29
N THR A 458 -19.63 22.18 -8.24
CA THR A 458 -19.94 22.61 -6.87
C THR A 458 -18.75 23.33 -6.26
N HIS A 459 -18.97 24.03 -5.17
CA HIS A 459 -17.87 24.60 -4.41
C HIS A 459 -17.14 23.53 -3.58
N ASP A 460 -15.87 23.76 -3.27
CA ASP A 460 -15.08 22.86 -2.43
C ASP A 460 -15.47 22.98 -0.96
N VAL A 461 -15.55 21.83 -0.27
CA VAL A 461 -15.89 21.76 1.16
C VAL A 461 -14.61 21.91 1.98
N VAL A 462 -14.58 22.91 2.84
CA VAL A 462 -13.40 23.29 3.63
C VAL A 462 -13.38 22.59 4.99
N ALA A 463 -14.52 22.54 5.68
CA ALA A 463 -14.61 21.92 7.00
C ALA A 463 -16.04 21.48 7.36
N ASN A 464 -16.14 20.51 8.28
CA ASN A 464 -17.39 20.09 8.92
C ASN A 464 -17.24 20.12 10.45
N ILE A 465 -18.22 20.69 11.16
CA ILE A 465 -18.31 20.64 12.63
C ILE A 465 -19.37 19.61 13.02
N ALA A 466 -19.07 18.79 14.04
CA ALA A 466 -19.93 17.70 14.52
C ALA A 466 -21.30 18.15 15.09
N ASP A 467 -22.20 17.18 15.29
CA ASP A 467 -23.58 17.37 15.71
C ASP A 467 -23.74 18.13 17.04
N GLY A 468 -24.70 19.06 17.08
CA GLY A 468 -25.21 19.68 18.31
C GLY A 468 -24.78 21.13 18.55
N VAL A 469 -23.97 21.72 17.65
CA VAL A 469 -23.49 23.10 17.81
C VAL A 469 -24.08 24.01 16.73
N ASN A 470 -24.56 25.19 17.12
CA ASN A 470 -25.05 26.21 16.19
C ASN A 470 -23.88 27.16 15.85
N PRO A 471 -23.62 27.50 14.59
CA PRO A 471 -22.48 28.36 14.25
C PRO A 471 -22.60 29.79 14.78
N GLU A 472 -23.82 30.23 15.15
CA GLU A 472 -24.05 31.48 15.88
C GLU A 472 -23.48 31.45 17.32
N ASP A 473 -23.08 30.28 17.82
CA ASP A 473 -22.48 30.13 19.15
C ASP A 473 -20.98 30.44 19.15
N TYR A 474 -20.34 30.58 17.98
CA TYR A 474 -18.91 30.87 17.86
C TYR A 474 -18.62 32.34 17.58
N TYR A 475 -17.52 32.82 18.14
CA TYR A 475 -16.99 34.17 17.94
C TYR A 475 -15.58 34.10 17.36
N ILE A 476 -15.30 34.94 16.36
CA ILE A 476 -13.96 35.08 15.78
C ILE A 476 -13.19 36.16 16.53
N ALA A 477 -11.98 35.81 16.95
CA ALA A 477 -10.97 36.78 17.36
C ALA A 477 -9.64 36.53 16.65
N LYS A 478 -8.80 37.55 16.55
CA LYS A 478 -7.47 37.48 15.94
C LYS A 478 -6.43 38.05 16.88
N SER A 479 -5.43 37.23 17.20
CA SER A 479 -4.20 37.67 17.83
C SER A 479 -3.18 38.02 16.76
N GLU A 480 -2.49 39.15 16.92
CA GLU A 480 -1.45 39.62 15.99
C GLU A 480 -0.26 40.14 16.79
N TRP A 481 0.95 39.77 16.40
CA TRP A 481 2.18 40.19 17.06
C TRP A 481 3.31 40.41 16.06
N THR A 482 4.39 41.04 16.53
CA THR A 482 5.64 41.16 15.78
C THR A 482 6.78 40.56 16.56
N ARG A 483 7.68 39.85 15.86
CA ARG A 483 8.88 39.22 16.41
C ARG A 483 10.11 39.68 15.65
N GLU A 484 11.20 39.93 16.36
CA GLU A 484 12.50 40.16 15.74
C GLU A 484 13.22 38.81 15.52
N MET A 485 13.61 38.50 14.28
CA MET A 485 14.36 37.28 13.97
C MET A 485 15.77 37.33 14.58
N PRO A 486 16.21 36.27 15.28
CA PRO A 486 17.58 36.21 15.79
C PRO A 486 18.60 36.26 14.64
N GLY A 487 19.60 37.14 14.78
CA GLY A 487 20.75 37.21 13.87
C GLY A 487 20.57 38.12 12.64
N THR A 488 19.35 38.39 12.18
CA THR A 488 19.09 39.33 11.08
C THR A 488 18.52 40.67 11.57
N GLY A 489 17.83 40.68 12.71
CA GLY A 489 17.12 41.87 13.22
C GLY A 489 15.87 42.21 12.41
N GLU A 490 15.41 41.30 11.56
CA GLU A 490 14.21 41.48 10.75
C GLU A 490 12.96 41.35 11.61
N ILE A 491 12.04 42.31 11.51
CA ILE A 491 10.75 42.26 12.19
C ILE A 491 9.77 41.47 11.33
N VAL A 492 9.33 40.32 11.84
CA VAL A 492 8.35 39.44 11.23
C VAL A 492 7.02 39.60 11.95
N ARG A 493 5.95 39.69 11.17
CA ARG A 493 4.58 39.73 11.67
C ARG A 493 4.03 38.30 11.79
N GLY A 494 3.50 37.97 12.97
CA GLY A 494 2.78 36.73 13.25
C GLY A 494 1.31 37.03 13.58
N TYR A 495 0.44 36.07 13.33
CA TYR A 495 -0.98 36.16 13.69
C TYR A 495 -1.58 34.77 13.90
N ARG A 496 -2.68 34.72 14.65
CA ARG A 496 -3.50 33.53 14.88
C ARG A 496 -4.97 33.92 14.97
N TYR A 497 -5.82 33.10 14.39
CA TYR A 497 -7.27 33.18 14.57
C TYR A 497 -7.71 32.29 15.73
N HIS A 498 -8.70 32.77 16.46
CA HIS A 498 -9.37 32.10 17.57
C HIS A 498 -10.85 32.02 17.27
N LEU A 499 -11.44 30.86 17.53
CA LEU A 499 -12.85 30.57 17.34
C LEU A 499 -13.39 30.12 18.69
N TYR A 500 -14.04 31.03 19.43
CA TYR A 500 -14.49 30.77 20.80
C TYR A 500 -15.97 30.48 20.85
N ARG A 501 -16.38 29.56 21.73
CA ARG A 501 -17.78 29.31 22.08
C ARG A 501 -17.94 29.36 23.59
N GLU A 502 -19.02 29.99 24.06
CA GLU A 502 -19.39 30.03 25.47
C GLU A 502 -20.61 29.14 25.68
N ASP A 503 -20.45 28.03 26.39
CA ASP A 503 -21.53 27.10 26.76
C ASP A 503 -21.37 26.70 28.24
N GLY A 504 -21.41 27.72 29.11
CA GLY A 504 -20.97 27.62 30.50
C GLY A 504 -19.45 27.63 30.61
N ASP A 505 -18.79 26.66 29.97
CA ASP A 505 -17.35 26.63 29.76
C ASP A 505 -16.94 27.54 28.59
N ILE A 506 -15.68 27.98 28.60
CA ILE A 506 -15.10 28.65 27.42
C ILE A 506 -14.39 27.60 26.59
N ILE A 507 -14.87 27.41 25.37
CA ILE A 507 -14.41 26.41 24.40
C ILE A 507 -13.72 27.13 23.26
N GLU A 508 -12.61 26.59 22.78
CA GLU A 508 -11.91 27.03 21.58
C GLU A 508 -11.94 25.93 20.53
N LEU A 509 -12.29 26.27 19.30
CA LEU A 509 -12.21 25.35 18.16
C LEU A 509 -10.78 25.39 17.60
N VAL A 510 -10.10 24.25 17.62
CA VAL A 510 -8.68 24.15 17.27
C VAL A 510 -8.43 22.99 16.30
N TYR A 511 -7.33 23.07 15.55
CA TYR A 511 -6.74 21.89 14.91
C TYR A 511 -5.76 21.23 15.90
N PRO A 512 -6.09 20.06 16.47
CA PRO A 512 -5.21 19.41 17.44
C PRO A 512 -3.79 19.25 16.89
N GLY A 513 -2.85 19.87 17.60
CA GLY A 513 -1.43 19.90 17.24
C GLY A 513 -0.60 18.98 18.13
N TYR A 514 0.18 18.09 17.52
CA TYR A 514 1.09 17.15 18.17
C TYR A 514 2.53 17.36 17.72
N PHE A 515 3.48 17.15 18.62
CA PHE A 515 4.88 17.39 18.30
C PHE A 515 5.43 16.31 17.36
N LEU A 516 6.37 16.71 16.48
CA LEU A 516 7.05 15.82 15.56
C LEU A 516 8.47 15.49 16.03
N MET A 517 8.89 14.23 15.90
CA MET A 517 10.28 13.83 16.16
C MET A 517 11.15 14.03 14.89
N PRO A 518 12.43 14.45 15.01
CA PRO A 518 13.36 14.51 13.89
C PRO A 518 13.42 13.16 13.15
N GLY A 519 13.18 13.19 11.83
CA GLY A 519 13.12 12.01 10.97
C GLY A 519 11.74 11.70 10.39
N TYR A 520 10.66 12.31 10.89
CA TYR A 520 9.30 12.22 10.33
C TYR A 520 9.00 13.28 9.24
N TYR A 521 9.97 14.13 8.92
CA TYR A 521 9.85 15.19 7.92
C TYR A 521 11.13 15.28 7.09
N TYR A 522 10.99 15.61 5.80
CA TYR A 522 12.12 15.68 4.85
C TYR A 522 12.44 17.11 4.40
N ASN A 523 11.56 18.07 4.70
CA ASN A 523 11.60 19.44 4.24
C ASN A 523 11.12 20.38 5.36
N GLU A 524 11.81 21.51 5.56
CA GLU A 524 11.53 22.49 6.63
C GLU A 524 10.08 23.01 6.60
N ASN A 525 9.47 23.07 5.42
CA ASN A 525 8.07 23.50 5.25
C ASN A 525 7.04 22.54 5.89
N GLN A 526 7.37 21.26 6.10
CA GLN A 526 6.48 20.28 6.75
C GLN A 526 6.44 20.45 8.28
N VAL A 527 7.35 21.25 8.83
CA VAL A 527 7.51 21.51 10.27
C VAL A 527 7.39 22.99 10.55
N ALA A 528 6.75 23.77 9.67
CA ALA A 528 6.50 25.17 9.93
C ALA A 528 5.75 25.28 11.29
N ASN A 529 6.48 25.73 12.32
CA ASN A 529 6.11 25.86 13.74
C ASN A 529 6.33 24.65 14.69
N GLY A 530 6.84 23.51 14.21
CA GLY A 530 7.28 22.39 15.08
C GLY A 530 6.21 21.34 15.43
N PHE A 531 4.97 21.48 14.92
CA PHE A 531 3.85 20.59 15.22
C PHE A 531 3.16 20.08 13.95
N TRP A 532 2.67 18.84 14.01
CA TRP A 532 1.71 18.28 13.06
C TRP A 532 0.30 18.56 13.53
N HIS A 533 -0.59 18.93 12.61
CA HIS A 533 -1.99 19.21 12.90
C HIS A 533 -2.90 18.19 12.24
N LYS A 534 -3.99 17.81 12.93
CA LYS A 534 -5.10 17.08 12.30
C LYS A 534 -5.74 17.94 11.19
N THR A 535 -6.44 17.27 10.27
CA THR A 535 -7.19 17.91 9.18
C THR A 535 -8.60 18.33 9.57
N GLU A 536 -9.09 17.88 10.72
CA GLU A 536 -10.42 18.17 11.23
C GLU A 536 -10.31 19.07 12.48
N LEU A 537 -11.30 19.96 12.65
CA LEU A 537 -11.41 20.83 13.82
C LEU A 537 -12.04 20.08 14.98
N GLU A 538 -11.51 20.29 16.18
CA GLU A 538 -12.02 19.70 17.41
C GLU A 538 -12.22 20.79 18.47
N GLU A 539 -13.21 20.60 19.33
CA GLU A 539 -13.47 21.49 20.46
C GLU A 539 -12.53 21.18 21.62
N GLU A 540 -11.83 22.20 22.10
CA GLU A 540 -10.98 22.13 23.28
C GLU A 540 -11.49 23.11 24.33
N ILE A 541 -11.76 22.61 25.55
CA ILE A 541 -12.16 23.47 26.67
C ILE A 541 -10.93 24.28 27.11
N LEU A 542 -11.02 25.60 26.95
CA LEU A 542 -10.01 26.55 27.39
C LEU A 542 -10.15 26.83 28.90
N LEU A 543 -11.37 27.11 29.37
CA LEU A 543 -11.68 27.37 30.77
C LEU A 543 -12.82 26.45 31.24
N TYR A 544 -12.51 25.58 32.20
CA TYR A 544 -13.51 24.77 32.89
C TYR A 544 -14.22 25.61 33.96
N THR A 545 -15.53 25.50 34.02
CA THR A 545 -16.39 26.23 34.94
C THR A 545 -17.37 25.30 35.63
N TYR A 546 -17.89 25.74 36.78
CA TYR A 546 -19.02 25.10 37.44
C TYR A 546 -20.25 25.98 37.30
N ASN A 547 -21.18 25.60 36.40
CA ASN A 547 -22.36 26.41 36.05
C ASN A 547 -22.00 27.84 35.59
N GLY A 548 -20.91 27.99 34.82
CA GLY A 548 -20.42 29.29 34.35
C GLY A 548 -19.66 30.11 35.40
N GLU A 549 -19.32 29.53 36.56
CA GLU A 549 -18.48 30.20 37.57
C GLU A 549 -17.08 29.56 37.67
N LEU A 550 -16.05 30.42 37.74
CA LEU A 550 -14.71 30.07 38.19
C LEU A 550 -14.71 29.97 39.72
N ARG A 551 -14.11 28.91 40.26
CA ARG A 551 -14.08 28.62 41.70
C ARG A 551 -12.66 28.43 42.20
N ASP A 552 -12.32 29.09 43.30
CA ASP A 552 -11.02 28.87 43.95
C ASP A 552 -10.86 27.41 44.38
N GLY A 553 -9.70 26.82 44.09
CA GLY A 553 -9.40 25.43 44.42
C GLY A 553 -9.90 24.40 43.42
N GLU A 554 -10.48 24.80 42.28
CA GLU A 554 -10.92 23.88 41.22
C GLU A 554 -9.74 23.11 40.63
N ARG A 555 -9.87 21.79 40.48
CA ARG A 555 -8.90 20.90 39.86
C ARG A 555 -9.61 19.93 38.92
N VAL A 556 -9.11 19.83 37.69
CA VAL A 556 -9.60 18.87 36.70
C VAL A 556 -8.40 18.21 36.05
N GLU A 557 -8.35 16.89 36.13
CA GLU A 557 -7.38 16.06 35.45
C GLU A 557 -8.10 15.11 34.50
N TRP A 558 -7.52 14.94 33.32
CA TRP A 558 -8.04 14.07 32.29
C TRP A 558 -6.88 13.41 31.56
N THR A 559 -7.05 12.14 31.19
CA THR A 559 -6.10 11.40 30.37
C THR A 559 -6.84 10.81 29.19
N ASP A 560 -6.27 10.99 28.00
CA ASP A 560 -6.77 10.42 26.75
C ASP A 560 -5.67 9.74 25.94
N THR A 561 -6.07 9.01 24.91
CA THR A 561 -5.17 8.51 23.88
C THR A 561 -5.71 8.85 22.50
N ASP A 562 -4.91 9.55 21.71
CA ASP A 562 -5.27 9.95 20.36
C ASP A 562 -4.38 9.25 19.33
N THR A 563 -5.01 8.70 18.29
CA THR A 563 -4.33 7.98 17.20
C THR A 563 -4.32 8.87 15.96
N THR A 564 -3.13 9.33 15.58
CA THR A 564 -2.94 10.22 14.43
C THR A 564 -2.31 9.49 13.25
N GLY A 565 -2.27 10.14 12.08
CA GLY A 565 -1.60 9.58 10.89
C GLY A 565 -0.08 9.43 11.03
N ILE A 566 0.52 10.00 12.07
CA ILE A 566 1.97 9.97 12.32
C ILE A 566 2.37 9.07 13.50
N ALA A 567 1.57 9.06 14.58
CA ALA A 567 1.85 8.31 15.81
C ALA A 567 0.62 8.24 16.73
N ILE A 568 0.73 7.44 17.79
CA ILE A 568 -0.25 7.40 18.87
C ILE A 568 0.32 8.21 20.04
N TYR A 569 -0.48 9.14 20.58
CA TYR A 569 -0.09 10.00 21.69
C TYR A 569 -0.99 9.76 22.90
N THR A 570 -0.38 9.58 24.07
CA THR A 570 -1.08 9.69 25.36
C THR A 570 -1.09 11.15 25.77
N ILE A 571 -2.26 11.67 26.14
CA ILE A 571 -2.48 13.09 26.43
C ILE A 571 -2.96 13.19 27.87
N GLU A 572 -2.23 13.89 28.71
CA GLU A 572 -2.59 14.18 30.09
C GLU A 572 -2.83 15.68 30.21
N LYS A 573 -4.03 16.08 30.64
CA LYS A 573 -4.39 17.48 30.88
C LYS A 573 -4.65 17.69 32.37
N SER A 574 -4.17 18.81 32.89
CA SER A 574 -4.44 19.28 34.24
C SER A 574 -4.86 20.74 34.19
N TYR A 575 -5.92 21.07 34.92
CA TYR A 575 -6.46 22.42 35.02
C TYR A 575 -6.66 22.79 36.48
N GLN A 576 -6.20 23.98 36.85
CA GLN A 576 -6.21 24.47 38.23
C GLN A 576 -6.64 25.93 38.30
N VAL A 577 -7.60 26.24 39.17
CA VAL A 577 -8.01 27.61 39.49
C VAL A 577 -7.64 27.95 40.92
N ASP A 578 -7.01 29.11 41.11
CA ASP A 578 -6.68 29.66 42.43
C ASP A 578 -7.10 31.14 42.50
N ASN A 579 -7.64 31.55 43.64
CA ASN A 579 -7.88 32.97 43.96
C ASN A 579 -6.53 33.67 44.18
N TYR A 580 -6.28 34.73 43.39
CA TYR A 580 -5.05 35.50 43.43
C TYR A 580 -5.26 36.86 44.11
N SER A 581 -5.44 36.83 45.43
CA SER A 581 -5.79 38.01 46.22
C SER A 581 -4.63 38.98 46.50
N SER A 582 -3.38 38.66 46.12
CA SER A 582 -2.22 39.52 46.35
C SER A 582 -2.19 40.77 45.45
N GLY A 583 -3.05 40.81 44.44
CA GLY A 583 -3.07 41.83 43.40
C GLY A 583 -1.97 41.62 42.36
N ILE A 584 -2.27 41.96 41.11
CA ILE A 584 -1.35 41.81 39.98
C ILE A 584 -1.06 43.17 39.37
N SER A 585 0.22 43.53 39.29
CA SER A 585 0.68 44.79 38.70
C SER A 585 1.19 44.55 37.30
N VAL A 586 0.64 45.29 36.33
CA VAL A 586 1.08 45.32 34.93
C VAL A 586 1.17 46.77 34.46
N ALA A 587 1.96 47.04 33.42
CA ALA A 587 2.10 48.39 32.86
C ALA A 587 0.89 48.82 32.00
N ALA A 588 -0.32 48.45 32.41
CA ALA A 588 -1.57 48.84 31.77
C ALA A 588 -1.88 50.30 32.10
N GLY A 589 -1.65 51.22 31.17
CA GLY A 589 -1.83 52.64 31.40
C GLY A 589 -3.30 53.03 31.53
N ILE A 590 -3.90 52.99 32.72
CA ILE A 590 -5.23 53.57 32.95
C ILE A 590 -5.08 55.08 33.16
N GLY A 591 -5.20 55.86 32.08
CA GLY A 591 -5.20 57.33 32.10
C GLY A 591 -4.16 57.98 31.19
N ASN A 592 -4.05 59.31 31.25
CA ASN A 592 -3.05 60.04 30.46
C ASN A 592 -1.63 59.62 30.87
N ARG A 593 -0.86 59.07 29.92
CA ARG A 593 0.55 58.64 30.13
C ARG A 593 1.51 59.81 30.40
N GLY A 594 1.10 61.02 30.04
CA GLY A 594 1.87 62.25 30.20
C GLY A 594 1.00 63.51 30.19
N TRP A 595 1.62 64.66 30.40
CA TRP A 595 0.98 65.97 30.22
C TRP A 595 1.92 66.93 29.51
N VAL A 596 1.34 67.94 28.85
CA VAL A 596 2.08 69.01 28.18
C VAL A 596 2.18 70.22 29.08
N GLN A 597 3.39 70.77 29.21
CA GLN A 597 3.65 72.04 29.88
C GLN A 597 4.68 72.85 29.07
N ASN A 598 4.27 74.02 28.56
CA ASN A 598 5.12 74.94 27.78
C ASN A 598 5.86 74.27 26.60
N ASP A 599 5.12 73.57 25.73
CA ASP A 599 5.65 72.80 24.59
C ASP A 599 6.61 71.65 24.96
N SER A 600 6.65 71.26 26.24
CA SER A 600 7.38 70.10 26.73
C SER A 600 6.42 69.01 27.21
N ILE A 601 6.71 67.76 26.88
CA ILE A 601 6.00 66.57 27.34
C ILE A 601 6.69 66.03 28.59
N PHE A 602 5.90 65.77 29.63
CA PHE A 602 6.31 65.13 30.86
C PHE A 602 5.55 63.83 31.05
N CYS A 603 6.23 62.77 31.46
CA CYS A 603 5.62 61.46 31.66
C CYS A 603 5.13 61.28 33.10
N VAL A 604 3.98 60.64 33.27
CA VAL A 604 3.35 60.43 34.59
C VAL A 604 4.11 59.40 35.42
N ARG A 605 4.63 58.34 34.78
CA ARG A 605 5.31 57.21 35.46
C ARG A 605 6.43 57.66 36.39
N ASP A 606 7.27 58.60 35.96
CA ASP A 606 8.45 59.05 36.68
C ASP A 606 8.50 60.58 36.91
N SER A 607 7.47 61.31 36.46
CA SER A 607 7.43 62.79 36.48
C SER A 607 8.63 63.44 35.79
N SER A 608 9.23 62.77 34.80
CA SER A 608 10.40 63.26 34.09
C SER A 608 10.04 64.01 32.80
N TYR A 609 10.98 64.83 32.33
CA TYR A 609 10.90 65.47 31.02
C TYR A 609 11.23 64.44 29.94
N PHE A 610 10.34 64.29 28.96
CA PHE A 610 10.50 63.36 27.85
C PHE A 610 11.04 64.05 26.59
N GLY A 611 10.36 65.11 26.15
CA GLY A 611 10.68 65.76 24.88
C GLY A 611 9.81 66.99 24.60
N SER A 612 9.92 67.54 23.39
CA SER A 612 9.14 68.71 22.95
C SER A 612 7.91 68.28 22.13
N THR A 613 6.80 69.03 22.24
CA THR A 613 5.61 68.80 21.40
C THR A 613 5.94 69.11 19.94
N GLY A 614 5.90 68.08 19.08
CA GLY A 614 6.29 68.16 17.67
C GLY A 614 7.34 67.12 17.25
N GLU A 615 8.11 66.60 18.20
CA GLU A 615 8.98 65.42 18.01
C GLU A 615 8.42 64.16 18.68
N PHE A 616 7.66 64.33 19.76
CA PHE A 616 7.07 63.25 20.54
C PHE A 616 5.59 63.53 20.84
N GLU A 617 4.83 62.48 21.13
CA GLU A 617 3.43 62.51 21.55
C GLU A 617 3.27 61.99 22.99
N ILE A 618 2.13 62.31 23.63
CA ILE A 618 1.84 61.84 25.00
C ILE A 618 1.79 60.30 25.06
N SER A 619 1.42 59.64 23.95
CA SER A 619 1.43 58.18 23.80
C SER A 619 2.81 57.56 23.89
N ASP A 620 3.88 58.32 23.62
CA ASP A 620 5.27 57.83 23.66
C ASP A 620 5.81 57.74 25.10
N CYS A 621 5.08 58.29 26.07
CA CYS A 621 5.43 58.10 27.47
C CYS A 621 5.26 56.63 27.89
N PRO A 622 6.18 56.09 28.70
CA PRO A 622 6.07 54.76 29.25
C PRO A 622 4.71 54.48 29.91
N GLY A 623 4.19 53.27 29.73
CA GLY A 623 2.98 52.77 30.39
C GLY A 623 3.04 52.96 31.91
N LEU A 624 1.89 53.18 32.55
CA LEU A 624 1.78 53.34 34.00
C LEU A 624 1.51 51.97 34.65
N ASP A 625 2.17 51.67 35.76
CA ASP A 625 1.86 50.46 36.53
C ASP A 625 0.47 50.58 37.16
N THR A 626 -0.40 49.63 36.81
CA THR A 626 -1.73 49.48 37.38
C THR A 626 -1.79 48.15 38.11
N THR A 627 -2.20 48.18 39.37
CA THR A 627 -2.45 47.00 40.19
C THR A 627 -3.92 46.65 40.17
N TYR A 628 -4.25 45.47 39.67
CA TYR A 628 -5.59 44.91 39.71
C TYR A 628 -5.77 44.00 40.93
N TYR A 629 -6.97 44.04 41.50
CA TYR A 629 -7.43 43.15 42.56
C TYR A 629 -8.67 42.40 42.06
N ASP A 630 -9.07 41.34 42.77
CA ASP A 630 -10.14 40.43 42.33
C ASP A 630 -9.75 39.67 41.06
N CYS A 631 -8.80 38.76 41.23
CA CYS A 631 -8.14 38.04 40.14
C CYS A 631 -8.18 36.53 40.38
N PHE A 632 -8.41 35.77 39.32
CA PHE A 632 -8.16 34.33 39.31
C PHE A 632 -6.86 34.02 38.58
N ARG A 633 -6.07 33.11 39.13
CA ARG A 633 -4.92 32.50 38.45
C ARG A 633 -5.33 31.11 37.99
N ILE A 634 -5.23 30.89 36.69
CA ILE A 634 -5.57 29.63 36.05
C ILE A 634 -4.27 29.01 35.54
N THR A 635 -4.01 27.78 35.93
CA THR A 635 -2.87 26.99 35.46
C THR A 635 -3.39 25.81 34.67
N SER A 636 -3.06 25.76 33.39
CA SER A 636 -3.42 24.68 32.48
C SER A 636 -2.14 23.99 32.02
N GLU A 637 -2.03 22.68 32.23
CA GLU A 637 -0.89 21.86 31.82
C GLU A 637 -1.36 20.74 30.89
N ILE A 638 -0.64 20.55 29.79
CA ILE A 638 -0.86 19.47 28.84
C ILE A 638 0.45 18.73 28.66
N THR A 639 0.46 17.43 28.88
CA THR A 639 1.59 16.54 28.59
C THR A 639 1.18 15.57 27.51
N THR A 640 1.91 15.57 26.41
CA THR A 640 1.72 14.62 25.30
C THR A 640 2.92 13.70 25.23
N THR A 641 2.69 12.40 25.33
CA THR A 641 3.72 11.35 25.27
C THR A 641 3.51 10.50 24.03
N MET A 642 4.53 10.44 23.17
CA MET A 642 4.48 9.62 21.95
C MET A 642 4.73 8.15 22.29
N LEU A 643 3.75 7.29 22.02
CA LEU A 643 3.90 5.85 22.24
C LEU A 643 4.96 5.28 21.30
N GLY A 644 5.88 4.51 21.87
CA GLY A 644 7.02 3.91 21.16
C GLY A 644 8.35 4.58 21.54
N SER A 645 8.53 5.86 21.21
CA SER A 645 9.76 6.60 21.57
C SER A 645 9.80 6.98 23.05
N GLY A 646 8.64 7.20 23.68
CA GLY A 646 8.54 7.65 25.07
C GLY A 646 8.95 9.12 25.26
N VAL A 647 9.12 9.87 24.17
CA VAL A 647 9.38 11.32 24.24
C VAL A 647 8.12 12.02 24.71
N GLU A 648 8.27 12.94 25.65
CA GLU A 648 7.19 13.72 26.23
C GLU A 648 7.42 15.20 25.95
N PHE A 649 6.39 15.84 25.43
CA PHE A 649 6.29 17.30 25.32
C PHE A 649 5.27 17.77 26.34
N GLY A 650 5.64 18.74 27.17
CA GLY A 650 4.71 19.39 28.08
C GLY A 650 4.57 20.87 27.78
N GLN A 651 3.35 21.37 27.92
CA GLN A 651 2.96 22.75 27.78
C GLN A 651 2.26 23.19 29.07
N ARG A 652 2.67 24.31 29.64
CA ARG A 652 2.02 24.90 30.83
C ARG A 652 1.70 26.36 30.55
N VAL A 653 0.44 26.73 30.70
CA VAL A 653 -0.05 28.10 30.51
C VAL A 653 -0.58 28.59 31.86
N ILE A 654 -0.09 29.74 32.31
CA ILE A 654 -0.57 30.40 33.52
C ILE A 654 -1.23 31.71 33.11
N THR A 655 -2.56 31.77 33.21
CA THR A 655 -3.38 32.91 32.82
C THR A 655 -3.91 33.61 34.06
N TYR A 656 -3.75 34.93 34.14
CA TYR A 656 -4.30 35.76 35.20
C TYR A 656 -5.49 36.54 34.64
N LEU A 657 -6.69 36.21 35.13
CA LEU A 657 -7.93 36.85 34.76
C LEU A 657 -8.33 37.90 35.79
N VAL A 658 -8.74 39.07 35.33
CA VAL A 658 -9.21 40.17 36.16
C VAL A 658 -10.62 40.55 35.76
N LYS A 659 -11.46 40.74 36.78
CA LYS A 659 -12.84 41.17 36.59
C LYS A 659 -12.95 42.44 35.75
N GLY A 660 -13.68 42.35 34.63
CA GLY A 660 -13.95 43.45 33.69
C GLY A 660 -12.76 43.86 32.81
N GLN A 661 -11.66 43.11 32.81
CA GLN A 661 -10.50 43.37 31.94
C GLN A 661 -10.10 42.15 31.10
N GLY A 662 -10.55 40.95 31.45
CA GLY A 662 -10.14 39.72 30.77
C GLY A 662 -8.78 39.23 31.24
N VAL A 663 -7.98 38.72 30.30
CA VAL A 663 -6.59 38.34 30.53
C VAL A 663 -5.75 39.60 30.77
N VAL A 664 -5.05 39.67 31.90
CA VAL A 664 -4.11 40.77 32.18
C VAL A 664 -2.65 40.34 32.09
N LYS A 665 -2.38 39.05 32.25
CA LYS A 665 -1.06 38.46 32.16
C LYS A 665 -1.21 37.00 31.78
N GLU A 666 -0.35 36.51 30.91
CA GLU A 666 -0.29 35.09 30.57
C GLU A 666 1.16 34.65 30.35
N GLU A 667 1.53 33.53 30.96
CA GLU A 667 2.88 32.95 30.95
C GLU A 667 2.83 31.56 30.31
N VAL A 668 3.56 31.35 29.22
CA VAL A 668 3.66 30.07 28.53
C VAL A 668 5.01 29.43 28.81
N TYR A 669 4.98 28.21 29.30
CA TYR A 669 6.14 27.37 29.54
C TYR A 669 6.04 26.09 28.71
N ILE A 670 7.20 25.58 28.30
CA ILE A 670 7.32 24.29 27.64
C ILE A 670 8.34 23.41 28.35
N ARG A 671 8.19 22.10 28.22
CA ARG A 671 9.15 21.10 28.67
C ARG A 671 9.29 19.98 27.65
N TRP A 672 10.45 19.32 27.70
CA TRP A 672 10.76 18.16 26.88
C TRP A 672 11.55 17.16 27.72
N THR A 673 11.23 15.86 27.62
CA THR A 673 12.08 14.82 28.21
C THR A 673 13.37 14.62 27.42
N GLU A 674 13.26 14.71 26.09
CA GLU A 674 14.39 14.78 25.17
C GLU A 674 14.08 15.86 24.14
N HIS A 675 14.81 16.99 24.18
CA HIS A 675 14.52 18.12 23.31
C HIS A 675 15.08 17.87 21.91
N PRO A 676 14.24 17.74 20.87
CA PRO A 676 14.71 17.33 19.54
C PRO A 676 15.53 18.40 18.81
N TYR A 677 15.41 19.67 19.19
CA TYR A 677 16.04 20.80 18.48
C TYR A 677 17.31 21.38 19.13
N PHE A 678 17.71 20.94 20.34
CA PHE A 678 18.87 21.53 21.05
C PHE A 678 19.60 20.52 21.94
N THR A 679 20.95 20.56 21.94
CA THR A 679 21.78 19.58 22.67
C THR A 679 22.45 20.09 23.95
N ASP A 680 22.40 21.39 24.29
CA ASP A 680 23.14 21.92 25.46
C ASP A 680 22.41 23.02 26.24
N GLY A 681 22.27 22.80 27.56
CA GLY A 681 22.24 23.82 28.62
C GLY A 681 21.10 24.85 28.61
N TYR A 682 19.95 24.52 29.18
CA TYR A 682 18.88 25.49 29.49
C TYR A 682 18.71 25.68 31.00
N GLU A 683 18.63 26.94 31.44
CA GLU A 683 18.16 27.31 32.78
C GLU A 683 16.63 27.41 32.75
N GLY A 684 15.95 26.55 33.51
CA GLY A 684 14.49 26.57 33.65
C GLY A 684 14.07 26.35 35.11
N LEU A 685 12.78 26.53 35.38
CA LEU A 685 12.23 26.28 36.72
C LEU A 685 12.05 24.78 36.93
N ILE A 686 12.63 24.24 37.99
CA ILE A 686 12.47 22.84 38.38
C ILE A 686 11.17 22.73 39.19
N ASP A 687 10.26 21.86 38.75
CA ASP A 687 9.01 21.58 39.48
C ASP A 687 9.20 20.53 40.58
N GLU A 688 8.12 20.20 41.29
CA GLU A 688 8.12 19.25 42.42
C GLU A 688 8.55 17.84 42.02
N ASN A 689 8.44 17.51 40.73
CA ASN A 689 8.83 16.22 40.15
C ASN A 689 10.25 16.24 39.58
N GLY A 690 10.98 17.36 39.71
CA GLY A 690 12.33 17.50 39.19
C GLY A 690 12.41 17.82 37.69
N GLN A 691 11.28 18.15 37.05
CA GLN A 691 11.22 18.45 35.62
C GLN A 691 11.49 19.94 35.37
N VAL A 692 12.22 20.24 34.28
CA VAL A 692 12.67 21.61 33.95
C VAL A 692 11.69 22.26 32.97
N TRP A 693 11.04 23.33 33.40
CA TRP A 693 10.15 24.15 32.58
C TRP A 693 10.85 25.40 32.07
N ILE A 694 10.76 25.63 30.77
CA ILE A 694 11.38 26.77 30.08
C ILE A 694 10.29 27.76 29.71
N GLY A 695 10.42 29.02 30.15
CA GLY A 695 9.48 30.08 29.78
C GLY A 695 9.66 30.50 28.32
N LEU A 696 8.65 30.26 27.49
CA LEU A 696 8.67 30.51 26.05
C LEU A 696 8.27 31.95 25.72
N SER A 697 7.11 32.37 26.22
CA SER A 697 6.56 33.71 25.99
C SER A 697 5.70 34.15 27.16
N ARG A 698 5.73 35.45 27.43
CA ARG A 698 4.88 36.07 28.43
C ARG A 698 4.24 37.32 27.86
N ILE A 699 2.95 37.51 28.10
CA ILE A 699 2.24 38.74 27.77
C ILE A 699 1.74 39.44 29.03
N GLU A 700 1.73 40.77 29.00
CA GLU A 700 1.18 41.62 30.06
C GLU A 700 0.33 42.74 29.44
N LEU A 701 -0.86 42.98 29.97
CA LEU A 701 -1.78 43.96 29.42
C LEU A 701 -1.17 45.38 29.42
N SER A 702 -1.26 46.05 28.28
CA SER A 702 -0.83 47.43 28.06
C SER A 702 -2.01 48.38 27.94
N ALA A 703 -3.03 47.97 27.17
CA ALA A 703 -4.25 48.73 26.97
C ALA A 703 -5.42 47.78 26.71
N PHE A 704 -6.61 48.19 27.14
CA PHE A 704 -7.85 47.45 26.91
C PHE A 704 -8.93 48.44 26.53
N ASN A 705 -9.53 48.24 25.37
CA ASN A 705 -10.69 48.98 24.91
C ASN A 705 -11.79 48.00 24.54
N GLU A 706 -12.95 48.18 25.15
CA GLU A 706 -14.16 47.44 24.81
C GLU A 706 -15.21 48.44 24.31
N GLY A 707 -15.51 48.36 23.02
CA GLY A 707 -16.59 49.13 22.42
C GLY A 707 -17.91 48.41 22.67
N SER A 708 -18.86 49.06 23.35
CA SER A 708 -20.22 48.52 23.44
C SER A 708 -20.81 48.46 22.03
N SER A 709 -20.80 47.26 21.44
CA SER A 709 -21.40 47.02 20.14
C SER A 709 -22.92 46.95 20.39
N GLY A 710 -23.69 47.73 19.65
CA GLY A 710 -25.14 47.78 19.84
C GLY A 710 -25.80 46.50 19.32
N GLY A 711 -25.72 45.41 20.09
CA GLY A 711 -25.95 44.02 19.68
C GLY A 711 -27.24 43.71 18.91
N LEU A 712 -28.30 44.54 19.03
CA LEU A 712 -29.55 44.35 18.27
C LEU A 712 -29.77 45.36 17.14
N PHE A 713 -29.26 46.59 17.26
CA PHE A 713 -29.48 47.66 16.26
C PHE A 713 -28.43 47.61 15.14
N ARG A 714 -27.23 47.06 15.43
CA ARG A 714 -26.16 46.83 14.45
C ARG A 714 -26.50 45.66 13.53
N GLN A 715 -26.98 44.52 14.04
CA GLN A 715 -27.49 43.40 13.22
C GLN A 715 -28.61 43.81 12.25
N LEU A 716 -29.39 44.84 12.60
CA LEU A 716 -30.44 45.41 11.73
C LEU A 716 -29.92 46.41 10.69
N THR A 717 -28.72 46.96 10.87
CA THR A 717 -28.14 48.02 10.02
C THR A 717 -26.90 47.57 9.22
N ARG A 718 -26.29 46.45 9.61
CA ARG A 718 -25.26 45.70 8.88
C ARG A 718 -25.69 44.24 8.84
N PRO A 719 -25.96 43.66 7.65
CA PRO A 719 -26.20 42.23 7.54
C PRO A 719 -24.93 41.48 7.96
N VAL A 720 -25.09 40.37 8.67
CA VAL A 720 -23.99 39.49 9.06
C VAL A 720 -23.35 38.93 7.78
N GLU A 721 -22.05 39.06 7.64
CA GLU A 721 -21.28 38.58 6.49
C GLU A 721 -20.84 37.13 6.77
N MET A 722 -20.89 36.23 5.79
CA MET A 722 -20.32 34.88 5.95
C MET A 722 -18.87 34.89 5.48
N ILE A 723 -17.96 34.34 6.27
CA ILE A 723 -16.59 34.07 5.84
C ILE A 723 -16.25 32.58 5.94
N ASP A 724 -15.61 32.06 4.89
CA ASP A 724 -15.01 30.73 4.91
C ASP A 724 -13.64 30.79 5.63
N MET A 725 -13.31 29.73 6.38
CA MET A 725 -12.02 29.57 7.03
C MET A 725 -10.83 29.62 6.06
N ASP A 726 -11.00 29.23 4.80
CA ASP A 726 -9.90 29.34 3.82
C ASP A 726 -9.82 30.72 3.14
N ARG A 727 -10.78 31.60 3.42
CA ARG A 727 -11.00 32.86 2.69
C ARG A 727 -10.82 34.11 3.55
N PHE A 728 -10.16 33.99 4.71
CA PHE A 728 -9.72 35.16 5.48
C PHE A 728 -8.81 36.10 4.67
N ASP A 729 -8.15 35.58 3.63
CA ASP A 729 -7.29 36.33 2.71
C ASP A 729 -8.05 37.25 1.75
N ALA A 730 -9.38 37.17 1.69
CA ALA A 730 -10.22 38.01 0.84
C ALA A 730 -10.82 39.21 1.58
N VAL A 731 -10.65 39.30 2.90
CA VAL A 731 -11.35 40.27 3.76
C VAL A 731 -10.39 41.33 4.31
N PRO A 732 -10.63 42.62 4.03
CA PRO A 732 -9.74 43.71 4.45
C PRO A 732 -9.58 43.83 5.98
N ASP A 733 -10.65 43.58 6.74
CA ASP A 733 -10.64 43.68 8.21
C ASP A 733 -9.71 42.64 8.86
N PHE A 734 -9.41 41.56 8.13
CA PHE A 734 -8.44 40.53 8.51
C PHE A 734 -7.06 40.75 7.90
N ASN A 735 -6.77 41.93 7.35
CA ASN A 735 -5.52 42.25 6.65
C ASN A 735 -5.17 41.28 5.51
N PHE A 736 -6.17 40.62 4.92
CA PHE A 736 -5.98 39.59 3.89
C PHE A 736 -5.05 38.45 4.34
N ASP A 737 -5.06 38.13 5.62
CA ASP A 737 -4.27 37.03 6.17
C ASP A 737 -5.05 35.71 6.13
N PRO A 738 -4.57 34.67 5.44
CA PRO A 738 -5.24 33.37 5.41
C PRO A 738 -5.26 32.72 6.80
N PHE A 739 -6.24 31.86 7.06
CA PHE A 739 -6.23 31.04 8.26
C PHE A 739 -5.01 30.10 8.26
N LYS A 740 -4.37 29.92 9.42
CA LYS A 740 -3.21 29.05 9.57
C LYS A 740 -3.40 28.18 10.82
N PRO A 741 -3.30 26.84 10.69
CA PRO A 741 -3.21 25.96 11.85
C PRO A 741 -2.01 26.34 12.71
N ALA A 742 -2.22 26.43 14.03
CA ALA A 742 -1.18 26.78 14.98
C ALA A 742 -1.49 26.13 16.34
N LYS A 743 -0.45 25.73 17.09
CA LYS A 743 -0.64 25.16 18.44
C LYS A 743 -1.00 26.29 19.42
N SER A 744 -2.17 26.19 20.03
CA SER A 744 -2.69 27.16 20.99
C SER A 744 -2.00 27.06 22.35
N ALA A 745 -1.81 28.21 23.00
CA ALA A 745 -1.40 28.31 24.40
C ALA A 745 -2.14 29.48 25.05
N GLY A 746 -3.40 29.25 25.42
CA GLY A 746 -4.29 30.34 25.81
C GLY A 746 -4.57 31.26 24.63
N ILE A 747 -4.41 32.57 24.84
CA ILE A 747 -4.54 33.55 23.75
C ILE A 747 -3.25 33.70 22.91
N GLN A 748 -2.18 33.00 23.28
CA GLN A 748 -0.91 32.97 22.56
C GLN A 748 -0.79 31.76 21.61
N THR A 749 0.28 31.76 20.83
CA THR A 749 0.66 30.67 19.91
C THR A 749 2.01 30.10 20.33
N ILE A 750 2.17 28.77 20.27
CA ILE A 750 3.47 28.13 20.41
C ILE A 750 4.13 28.00 19.05
N GLU A 751 5.27 28.64 18.89
CA GLU A 751 6.15 28.48 17.74
C GLU A 751 7.50 27.95 18.22
N LEU A 752 7.87 26.74 17.79
CA LEU A 752 9.16 26.14 18.16
C LEU A 752 10.29 26.50 17.19
N ASN A 753 9.96 27.09 16.03
CA ASN A 753 10.93 27.46 15.00
C ASN A 753 11.53 28.86 15.26
N TYR A 754 12.85 28.88 15.35
CA TYR A 754 13.69 30.08 15.25
C TYR A 754 14.19 30.30 13.84
#